data_AF-A0A486S5A5-F1
#
_entry.id   AF-A0A486S5A5-F1
#
_cell.length_a   1.000
_cell.length_b   1.000
_cell.length_c   1.000
_cell.angle_alpha   90.00
_cell.angle_beta   90.00
_cell.angle_gamma   90.00
#
_symmetry.space_group_name_H-M   'P 1'
#
loop_
_entity.id
_entity.type
_entity.pdbx_description
1 polymer ?
#
loop_
_entity_poly.entity_id
_entity_poly.type
_entity_poly.pdbx_seq_one_letter_code
_entity_poly.pdbx_strand_id
1 'polypeptide(L)'
;MANGLKFTPRKTALALAVAVVCAWQSPVFAHGSEAHMVPLDKTLQEFGADVQWDDYAQMFTLIKDGAYVKVKPGAKTAIVNGKSLDLQVPVVMKEGKAWVSDTFINDVFQSGLDQTFQVEKRPHPLNSLSAAEISEAVTIVKAAPEFQPNTRFTEISLHEPDKAAVWAFALQGTPVDAPRTADVVMLDGKHVIEAVVDLQNKKILSWTPIKGAHGMVLLDDFVSVQNIINTSSEFAEVLKKHGITDPGKVVTTPLTVGFFDGKDGLQQDARLLKVVSYLDTGDGNYWAHPIENLVAVVDLEAKKIIKIEEGPVIPVPMEPRPYDGRDRNAPAVKPLEITEPEGKNYTITGDTIHWQNWDFHLRLNSRVGPILSTVTYNDNGTKRQVMYEGSLGGMIVPYGDPDVGWYFKAYLDSGDYGMGTLTSPIVRGKDAPSNAVLLDETIADYTGKPTTIPGAVAIFERYAGPEYKHLEMGKPNVSTERRELVVRWISTVGNYDYIFDWVFHDNGTIGIDAGATGIEAVKGVLAKTMHDPSAKEDTSYGTLIDHNIVGTTHQHIYNFRLDLDVDGKNNTLVAMDPEVKPNTAGGPRTSTMQVNQYTIDSEQKAAQKFDPGTIRLLSNTSKENRMGNPVSYQIIPYAGGTHPAATGAKFAPDEWIYHRLSFMDKQLWVTRYHPTERYPEGKYPNRSAHDTGLGQYAKDDESLTNYDDVVWITTGTTHVARAEEWPIMPTEWAHALLKPWNFFDETPTLGEKKK
;
A
#
# COMPACT_ATOMS: atom_id res chain seq x y z
N MET A 1 28.86 9.13 75.49
CA MET A 1 29.63 10.13 76.25
C MET A 1 29.98 11.27 75.30
N ALA A 2 29.31 12.41 75.49
CA ALA A 2 29.89 13.75 75.71
C ALA A 2 30.21 14.48 74.39
N ASN A 3 29.75 15.69 74.06
CA ASN A 3 29.04 16.82 74.68
C ASN A 3 28.38 17.59 73.50
N GLY A 4 27.36 18.46 73.55
CA GLY A 4 26.63 19.15 74.60
C GLY A 4 26.13 20.51 74.05
N LEU A 5 24.87 20.87 74.36
CA LEU A 5 24.25 22.23 74.42
C LEU A 5 24.12 23.05 73.09
N LYS A 6 23.10 23.86 72.81
CA LYS A 6 21.98 24.48 73.56
C LYS A 6 20.94 25.00 72.56
N PHE A 7 19.65 24.82 72.82
CA PHE A 7 18.51 25.38 72.06
C PHE A 7 18.16 26.81 72.52
N THR A 8 17.82 27.70 71.58
CA THR A 8 17.23 29.03 71.86
C THR A 8 15.86 29.18 71.16
N PRO A 9 14.87 29.81 71.82
CA PRO A 9 13.48 29.85 71.36
C PRO A 9 13.25 31.05 70.43
N ARG A 10 13.57 30.88 69.14
CA ARG A 10 13.17 31.83 68.09
C ARG A 10 12.70 31.17 66.78
N LYS A 11 12.44 29.86 66.82
CA LYS A 11 12.07 29.05 65.63
C LYS A 11 10.68 28.43 65.68
N THR A 12 9.79 28.91 66.56
CA THR A 12 8.43 28.35 66.72
C THR A 12 7.29 29.32 66.42
N ALA A 13 7.57 30.50 65.86
CA ALA A 13 6.53 31.47 65.45
C ALA A 13 6.49 31.75 63.94
N LEU A 14 7.50 31.34 63.15
CA LEU A 14 7.50 31.48 61.68
C LEU A 14 7.15 30.18 60.94
N ALA A 15 6.98 29.07 61.67
CA ALA A 15 6.64 27.76 61.11
C ALA A 15 5.13 27.47 61.03
N LEU A 16 4.28 28.31 61.65
CA LEU A 16 2.81 28.18 61.53
C LEU A 16 2.17 29.18 60.56
N ALA A 17 2.91 30.18 60.06
CA ALA A 17 2.40 31.13 59.06
C ALA A 17 2.75 30.73 57.60
N VAL A 18 3.67 29.78 57.40
CA VAL A 18 4.02 29.26 56.06
C VAL A 18 3.35 27.91 55.75
N ALA A 19 2.80 27.23 56.76
CA ALA A 19 2.05 25.98 56.59
C ALA A 19 0.57 26.15 56.21
N VAL A 20 0.04 27.39 56.19
CA VAL A 20 -1.37 27.68 55.86
C VAL A 20 -1.53 28.30 54.46
N VAL A 21 -0.44 28.52 53.73
CA VAL A 21 -0.49 29.07 52.34
C VAL A 21 -0.32 27.98 51.27
N CYS A 22 -0.01 26.73 51.63
CA CYS A 22 0.18 25.62 50.67
C CYS A 22 -1.01 24.64 50.55
N ALA A 23 -2.19 24.98 51.07
CA ALA A 23 -3.38 24.10 50.98
C ALA A 23 -4.65 24.78 50.43
N TRP A 24 -4.53 25.97 49.87
CA TRP A 24 -5.63 26.62 49.15
C TRP A 24 -5.28 26.68 47.67
N GLN A 25 -5.58 25.59 46.95
CA GLN A 25 -5.71 25.66 45.50
C GLN A 25 -7.03 26.39 45.24
N SER A 26 -6.94 27.62 44.74
CA SER A 26 -8.10 28.28 44.15
C SER A 26 -8.64 27.38 43.03
N PRO A 27 -9.96 27.15 42.94
CA PRO A 27 -10.54 26.46 41.80
C PRO A 27 -10.11 27.18 40.53
N VAL A 28 -9.48 26.44 39.61
CA VAL A 28 -9.19 26.93 38.26
C VAL A 28 -10.51 26.90 37.53
N PHE A 29 -10.90 27.96 36.82
CA PHE A 29 -12.19 28.02 36.15
C PHE A 29 -12.03 27.93 34.62
N ALA A 30 -12.87 27.12 33.97
CA ALA A 30 -13.06 27.09 32.51
C ALA A 30 -14.56 27.30 32.23
N HIS A 31 -14.90 28.14 31.26
CA HIS A 31 -16.30 28.44 30.88
C HIS A 31 -17.26 28.82 32.03
N GLY A 32 -16.75 29.40 33.13
CA GLY A 32 -17.56 29.84 34.28
C GLY A 32 -17.82 28.77 35.35
N SER A 33 -17.21 27.59 35.26
CA SER A 33 -17.22 26.53 36.28
C SER A 33 -15.80 26.02 36.60
N GLU A 34 -15.63 25.28 37.70
CA GLU A 34 -14.34 24.68 38.06
C GLU A 34 -13.86 23.74 36.94
N ALA A 35 -12.63 23.95 36.46
CA ALA A 35 -12.02 23.21 35.37
C ALA A 35 -11.74 21.78 35.82
N HIS A 36 -12.33 20.83 35.12
CA HIS A 36 -12.05 19.42 35.34
C HIS A 36 -10.69 19.07 34.72
N MET A 37 -9.78 18.54 35.54
CA MET A 37 -8.38 18.32 35.15
C MET A 37 -8.11 16.83 34.93
N VAL A 38 -7.39 16.51 33.86
CA VAL A 38 -6.99 15.15 33.51
C VAL A 38 -5.46 15.03 33.40
N PRO A 39 -4.86 13.84 33.64
CA PRO A 39 -3.41 13.63 33.49
C PRO A 39 -2.98 13.80 32.02
N LEU A 40 -1.99 14.64 31.75
CA LEU A 40 -1.53 14.97 30.39
C LEU A 40 -1.05 13.73 29.64
N ASP A 41 -0.09 12.97 30.22
CA ASP A 41 0.55 11.85 29.54
C ASP A 41 -0.46 10.79 29.09
N LYS A 42 -1.34 10.37 30.02
CA LYS A 42 -2.37 9.37 29.75
C LYS A 42 -3.34 9.85 28.66
N THR A 43 -3.81 11.09 28.76
CA THR A 43 -4.82 11.64 27.84
C THR A 43 -4.25 11.80 26.43
N LEU A 44 -3.00 12.23 26.29
CA LEU A 44 -2.34 12.39 24.99
C LEU A 44 -1.92 11.04 24.37
N GLN A 45 -1.51 10.07 25.18
CA GLN A 45 -1.25 8.71 24.71
C GLN A 45 -2.53 8.04 24.18
N GLU A 46 -3.66 8.18 24.87
CA GLU A 46 -4.97 7.69 24.40
C GLU A 46 -5.43 8.41 23.12
N PHE A 47 -5.03 9.68 22.95
CA PHE A 47 -5.23 10.43 21.72
C PHE A 47 -4.24 10.06 20.59
N GLY A 48 -3.20 9.28 20.87
CA GLY A 48 -2.17 8.90 19.90
C GLY A 48 -1.13 9.99 19.60
N ALA A 49 -0.92 10.93 20.53
CA ALA A 49 0.13 11.94 20.43
C ALA A 49 1.41 11.51 21.18
N ASP A 50 2.56 11.79 20.58
CA ASP A 50 3.86 11.63 21.23
C ASP A 50 4.10 12.78 22.22
N VAL A 51 4.60 12.45 23.41
CA VAL A 51 4.85 13.40 24.50
C VAL A 51 6.32 13.34 24.90
N GLN A 52 7.00 14.48 24.80
CA GLN A 52 8.38 14.64 25.22
C GLN A 52 8.49 15.74 26.27
N TRP A 53 9.30 15.50 27.31
CA TRP A 53 9.63 16.49 28.34
C TRP A 53 11.12 16.84 28.28
N ASP A 54 11.41 18.13 28.15
CA ASP A 54 12.75 18.69 28.32
C ASP A 54 12.85 19.37 29.68
N ASP A 55 13.60 18.75 30.60
CA ASP A 55 13.80 19.24 31.96
C ASP A 55 14.63 20.54 32.01
N TYR A 56 15.55 20.74 31.07
CA TYR A 56 16.36 21.96 31.03
C TYR A 56 15.50 23.16 30.58
N ALA A 57 14.69 22.97 29.54
CA ALA A 57 13.81 24.00 29.00
C ALA A 57 12.49 24.17 29.79
N GLN A 58 12.19 23.22 30.68
CA GLN A 58 10.90 23.05 31.37
C GLN A 58 9.73 23.10 30.37
N MET A 59 9.83 22.30 29.31
CA MET A 59 8.96 22.37 28.13
C MET A 59 8.48 20.97 27.73
N PHE A 60 7.18 20.87 27.46
CA PHE A 60 6.61 19.76 26.74
C PHE A 60 6.63 20.03 25.25
N THR A 61 7.06 19.03 24.48
CA THR A 61 6.84 18.94 23.03
C THR A 61 5.82 17.83 22.79
N LEU A 62 4.70 18.17 22.16
CA LEU A 62 3.61 17.23 21.86
C LEU A 62 3.46 17.15 20.34
N ILE A 63 3.47 15.95 19.79
CA ILE A 63 3.47 15.75 18.32
C ILE A 63 2.38 14.76 17.96
N LYS A 64 1.53 15.13 17.00
CA LYS A 64 0.61 14.20 16.34
C LYS A 64 0.36 14.68 14.92
N ASP A 65 0.69 13.83 13.95
CA ASP A 65 0.46 14.10 12.52
C ASP A 65 1.06 15.46 12.08
N GLY A 66 0.19 16.41 11.74
CA GLY A 66 0.53 17.77 11.32
C GLY A 66 0.86 18.73 12.47
N ALA A 67 0.45 18.40 13.68
CA ALA A 67 0.55 19.27 14.83
C ALA A 67 1.85 19.05 15.59
N TYR A 68 2.62 20.12 15.72
CA TYR A 68 3.82 20.22 16.55
C TYR A 68 3.59 21.30 17.61
N VAL A 69 3.42 20.88 18.85
CA VAL A 69 3.01 21.73 19.97
C VAL A 69 4.14 21.87 20.97
N LYS A 70 4.40 23.10 21.43
CA LYS A 70 5.28 23.39 22.57
C LYS A 70 4.51 24.09 23.67
N VAL A 71 4.54 23.55 24.88
CA VAL A 71 3.83 24.13 26.02
C VAL A 71 4.66 24.05 27.29
N LYS A 72 4.69 25.14 28.07
CA LYS A 72 5.38 25.19 29.37
C LYS A 72 4.36 25.12 30.51
N PRO A 73 4.64 24.39 31.60
CA PRO A 73 3.82 24.45 32.80
C PRO A 73 3.68 25.88 33.32
N GLY A 74 2.45 26.26 33.68
CA GLY A 74 2.09 27.59 34.19
C GLY A 74 2.03 28.70 33.14
N ALA A 75 2.42 28.45 31.89
CA ALA A 75 2.29 29.44 30.82
C ALA A 75 0.82 29.63 30.42
N LYS A 76 0.45 30.88 30.13
CA LYS A 76 -0.89 31.22 29.61
C LYS A 76 -1.04 30.96 28.12
N THR A 77 0.06 30.61 27.45
CA THR A 77 0.06 30.34 26.01
C THR A 77 0.82 29.05 25.71
N ALA A 78 0.44 28.42 24.59
CA ALA A 78 1.18 27.37 23.92
C ALA A 78 1.64 27.86 22.54
N ILE A 79 2.55 27.12 21.91
CA ILE A 79 2.93 27.31 20.51
C ILE A 79 2.43 26.08 19.74
N VAL A 80 1.68 26.29 18.67
CA VAL A 80 1.23 25.24 17.74
C VAL A 80 1.74 25.63 16.35
N ASN A 81 2.56 24.77 15.73
CA ASN A 81 3.13 25.00 14.40
C ASN A 81 3.75 26.40 14.26
N GLY A 82 4.58 26.79 15.24
CA GLY A 82 5.25 28.10 15.29
C GLY A 82 4.37 29.29 15.70
N LYS A 83 3.04 29.13 15.85
CA LYS A 83 2.10 30.20 16.18
C LYS A 83 1.65 30.14 17.64
N SER A 84 1.46 31.31 18.26
CA SER A 84 0.98 31.41 19.66
C SER A 84 -0.51 31.11 19.77
N LEU A 85 -0.89 30.38 20.82
CA LEU A 85 -2.26 30.05 21.19
C LEU A 85 -2.49 30.40 22.67
N ASP A 86 -3.54 31.15 22.97
CA ASP A 86 -3.94 31.41 24.36
C ASP A 86 -4.62 30.17 24.97
N LEU A 87 -4.16 29.76 26.14
CA LEU A 87 -4.74 28.65 26.89
C LEU A 87 -5.76 29.17 27.89
N GLN A 88 -6.97 28.60 27.89
CA GLN A 88 -7.96 28.89 28.93
C GLN A 88 -7.44 28.47 30.31
N VAL A 89 -6.82 27.28 30.37
CA VAL A 89 -6.24 26.70 31.57
C VAL A 89 -4.78 26.33 31.30
N PRO A 90 -3.82 26.95 31.99
CA PRO A 90 -2.41 26.55 31.91
C PRO A 90 -2.20 25.09 32.29
N VAL A 91 -1.21 24.44 31.67
CA VAL A 91 -0.71 23.13 32.12
C VAL A 91 -0.20 23.28 33.55
N VAL A 92 -0.63 22.40 34.46
CA VAL A 92 -0.23 22.44 35.87
C VAL A 92 0.50 21.18 36.28
N MET A 93 1.57 21.34 37.07
CA MET A 93 2.28 20.22 37.66
C MET A 93 1.69 19.89 39.02
N LYS A 94 1.23 18.64 39.21
CA LYS A 94 0.81 18.09 40.52
C LYS A 94 1.59 16.81 40.77
N GLU A 95 2.30 16.77 41.90
CA GLU A 95 3.11 15.60 42.31
C GLU A 95 4.10 15.12 41.23
N GLY A 96 4.71 16.06 40.51
CA GLY A 96 5.66 15.76 39.44
C GLY A 96 5.03 15.30 38.11
N LYS A 97 3.69 15.26 38.01
CA LYS A 97 2.97 14.92 36.77
C LYS A 97 2.26 16.14 36.21
N ALA A 98 2.20 16.25 34.88
CA ALA A 98 1.46 17.31 34.21
C ALA A 98 -0.03 16.97 34.13
N TRP A 99 -0.87 17.99 34.33
CA TRP A 99 -2.32 17.94 34.22
C TRP A 99 -2.82 19.07 33.32
N VAL A 100 -3.85 18.77 32.55
CA VAL A 100 -4.47 19.68 31.59
C VAL A 100 -5.98 19.72 31.77
N SER A 101 -6.63 20.74 31.20
CA SER A 101 -8.09 20.76 31.05
C SER A 101 -8.55 19.54 30.27
N ASP A 102 -9.72 18.99 30.58
CA ASP A 102 -10.37 17.97 29.74
C ASP A 102 -10.68 18.47 28.32
N THR A 103 -10.74 19.79 28.11
CA THR A 103 -10.85 20.43 26.79
C THR A 103 -9.53 20.63 26.06
N PHE A 104 -8.37 20.41 26.70
CA PHE A 104 -7.06 20.83 26.20
C PHE A 104 -6.73 20.30 24.79
N ILE A 105 -7.07 19.03 24.50
CA ILE A 105 -6.84 18.46 23.17
C ILE A 105 -7.59 19.29 22.13
N ASN A 106 -8.89 19.50 22.31
CA ASN A 106 -9.72 20.25 21.37
C ASN A 106 -9.23 21.70 21.21
N ASP A 107 -8.95 22.37 22.33
CA ASP A 107 -8.49 23.76 22.34
C ASP A 107 -7.15 23.94 21.59
N VAL A 108 -6.28 22.93 21.61
CA VAL A 108 -4.92 23.00 21.05
C VAL A 108 -4.84 22.40 19.65
N PHE A 109 -5.16 21.12 19.50
CA PHE A 109 -4.99 20.36 18.26
C PHE A 109 -6.08 20.67 17.23
N GLN A 110 -7.21 21.27 17.63
CA GLN A 110 -8.33 21.64 16.77
C GLN A 110 -8.58 23.16 16.79
N SER A 111 -7.60 23.93 17.27
CA SER A 111 -7.59 25.40 17.25
C SER A 111 -7.69 26.02 15.86
N GLY A 112 -7.40 25.23 14.80
CA GLY A 112 -7.17 25.72 13.45
C GLY A 112 -5.77 26.31 13.25
N LEU A 113 -4.82 26.16 14.20
CA LEU A 113 -3.43 26.55 13.97
C LEU A 113 -2.63 25.47 13.21
N ASP A 114 -2.99 24.20 13.39
CA ASP A 114 -2.61 23.15 12.45
C ASP A 114 -3.45 23.32 11.17
N GLN A 115 -2.75 23.44 10.04
CA GLN A 115 -3.31 23.70 8.72
C GLN A 115 -3.19 22.49 7.79
N THR A 116 -2.69 21.37 8.31
CA THR A 116 -2.46 20.15 7.53
C THR A 116 -3.75 19.63 6.91
N PHE A 117 -4.86 19.66 7.67
CA PHE A 117 -6.19 19.29 7.18
C PHE A 117 -7.08 20.52 7.00
N GLN A 118 -7.81 20.56 5.89
CA GLN A 118 -8.74 21.64 5.53
C GLN A 118 -10.12 21.09 5.21
N VAL A 119 -11.14 21.91 5.43
CA VAL A 119 -12.52 21.53 5.12
C VAL A 119 -12.76 21.54 3.62
N GLU A 120 -13.15 20.40 3.08
CA GLU A 120 -13.64 20.27 1.71
C GLU A 120 -15.08 20.79 1.60
N LYS A 121 -15.25 21.95 0.98
CA LYS A 121 -16.58 22.57 0.79
C LYS A 121 -17.34 22.04 -0.42
N ARG A 122 -16.62 21.46 -1.38
CA ARG A 122 -17.14 20.88 -2.62
C ARG A 122 -16.46 19.53 -2.79
N PRO A 123 -17.15 18.42 -2.46
CA PRO A 123 -16.59 17.09 -2.54
C PRO A 123 -16.04 16.80 -3.93
N HIS A 124 -14.81 16.29 -3.99
CA HIS A 124 -14.25 15.79 -5.22
C HIS A 124 -15.12 14.62 -5.75
N PRO A 125 -15.45 14.58 -7.05
CA PRO A 125 -16.34 13.57 -7.61
C PRO A 125 -15.81 12.14 -7.50
N LEU A 126 -14.51 11.96 -7.25
CA LEU A 126 -13.88 10.65 -7.01
C LEU A 126 -13.77 10.27 -5.54
N ASN A 127 -14.24 11.07 -4.57
CA ASN A 127 -14.22 10.66 -3.15
C ASN A 127 -14.83 9.27 -3.00
N SER A 128 -14.19 8.42 -2.17
CA SER A 128 -14.72 7.10 -1.86
C SER A 128 -16.13 7.18 -1.27
N LEU A 129 -16.88 6.08 -1.39
CA LEU A 129 -18.19 5.99 -0.75
C LEU A 129 -18.02 6.17 0.77
N SER A 130 -18.75 7.12 1.34
CA SER A 130 -18.81 7.29 2.79
C SER A 130 -19.48 6.10 3.46
N ALA A 131 -19.32 5.96 4.79
CA ALA A 131 -20.00 4.92 5.55
C ALA A 131 -21.54 4.93 5.38
N ALA A 132 -22.12 6.12 5.24
CA ALA A 132 -23.56 6.28 4.99
C ALA A 132 -23.94 5.77 3.59
N GLU A 133 -23.13 6.09 2.58
CA GLU A 133 -23.37 5.67 1.19
C GLU A 133 -23.18 4.16 1.00
N ILE A 134 -22.18 3.55 1.65
CA ILE A 134 -22.02 2.08 1.71
C ILE A 134 -23.28 1.44 2.31
N SER A 135 -23.74 1.94 3.46
CA SER A 135 -24.92 1.40 4.14
C SER A 135 -26.19 1.55 3.29
N GLU A 136 -26.34 2.67 2.57
CA GLU A 136 -27.45 2.92 1.66
C GLU A 136 -27.39 2.00 0.43
N ALA A 137 -26.21 1.82 -0.19
CA ALA A 137 -26.02 0.91 -1.32
C ALA A 137 -26.48 -0.51 -0.96
N VAL A 138 -26.06 -1.00 0.21
CA VAL A 138 -26.45 -2.31 0.75
C VAL A 138 -27.94 -2.40 1.04
N THR A 139 -28.54 -1.31 1.55
CA THR A 139 -29.99 -1.25 1.79
C THR A 139 -30.77 -1.35 0.48
N ILE A 140 -30.33 -0.66 -0.58
CA ILE A 140 -30.96 -0.67 -1.89
C ILE A 140 -30.95 -2.07 -2.49
N VAL A 141 -29.80 -2.76 -2.52
CA VAL A 141 -29.71 -4.11 -3.09
C VAL A 141 -30.44 -5.16 -2.25
N LYS A 142 -30.44 -5.05 -0.92
CA LYS A 142 -31.19 -5.96 -0.03
C LYS A 142 -32.71 -5.83 -0.17
N ALA A 143 -33.19 -4.69 -0.67
CA ALA A 143 -34.61 -4.48 -0.93
C ALA A 143 -35.07 -5.10 -2.27
N ALA A 144 -34.14 -5.53 -3.13
CA ALA A 144 -34.45 -6.16 -4.40
C ALA A 144 -35.11 -7.54 -4.20
N PRO A 145 -36.16 -7.90 -4.95
CA PRO A 145 -36.76 -9.24 -4.88
C PRO A 145 -35.80 -10.36 -5.31
N GLU A 146 -34.76 -10.04 -6.07
CA GLU A 146 -33.73 -10.98 -6.54
C GLU A 146 -32.68 -11.32 -5.46
N PHE A 147 -32.53 -10.47 -4.44
CA PHE A 147 -31.50 -10.62 -3.40
C PHE A 147 -31.73 -11.88 -2.55
N GLN A 148 -30.70 -12.70 -2.38
CA GLN A 148 -30.79 -13.94 -1.62
C GLN A 148 -30.27 -13.78 -0.18
N PRO A 149 -30.84 -14.49 0.81
CA PRO A 149 -30.28 -14.54 2.15
C PRO A 149 -28.83 -15.06 2.12
N ASN A 150 -27.96 -14.44 2.93
CA ASN A 150 -26.52 -14.75 3.02
C ASN A 150 -25.68 -14.39 1.78
N THR A 151 -26.22 -13.64 0.81
CA THR A 151 -25.39 -12.98 -0.21
C THR A 151 -24.34 -12.10 0.47
N ARG A 152 -23.09 -12.27 0.06
CA ARG A 152 -21.92 -11.50 0.50
C ARG A 152 -21.55 -10.46 -0.55
N PHE A 153 -20.63 -9.56 -0.21
CA PHE A 153 -20.15 -8.50 -1.09
C PHE A 153 -18.65 -8.68 -1.31
N THR A 154 -18.21 -8.83 -2.56
CA THR A 154 -16.78 -8.87 -2.89
C THR A 154 -16.21 -7.46 -3.02
N GLU A 155 -17.02 -6.52 -3.51
CA GLU A 155 -16.65 -5.13 -3.65
C GLU A 155 -17.88 -4.22 -3.59
N ILE A 156 -17.77 -3.09 -2.89
CA ILE A 156 -18.72 -1.98 -2.96
C ILE A 156 -17.87 -0.72 -3.14
N SER A 157 -17.91 -0.15 -4.34
CA SER A 157 -17.05 0.97 -4.73
C SER A 157 -17.82 2.03 -5.50
N LEU A 158 -17.23 3.23 -5.61
CA LEU A 158 -17.81 4.31 -6.39
C LEU A 158 -17.92 3.88 -7.85
N HIS A 159 -19.11 4.02 -8.44
CA HIS A 159 -19.26 3.97 -9.89
C HIS A 159 -18.87 5.34 -10.43
N GLU A 160 -17.72 5.41 -11.10
CA GLU A 160 -17.09 6.68 -11.41
C GLU A 160 -17.83 7.50 -12.46
N PRO A 161 -17.89 8.84 -12.29
CA PRO A 161 -18.34 9.72 -13.35
C PRO A 161 -17.40 9.68 -14.57
N ASP A 162 -17.88 10.22 -15.68
CA ASP A 162 -17.07 10.37 -16.90
C ASP A 162 -15.76 11.15 -16.64
N LYS A 163 -14.65 10.62 -17.19
CA LYS A 163 -13.29 11.18 -17.07
C LYS A 163 -13.22 12.67 -17.41
N ALA A 164 -13.92 13.13 -18.46
CA ALA A 164 -13.87 14.54 -18.87
C ALA A 164 -14.60 15.45 -17.86
N ALA A 165 -15.71 14.98 -17.27
CA ALA A 165 -16.42 15.71 -16.23
C ALA A 165 -15.56 15.86 -14.96
N VAL A 166 -14.85 14.80 -14.58
CA VAL A 166 -13.92 14.82 -13.44
C VAL A 166 -12.76 15.80 -13.69
N TRP A 167 -12.16 15.78 -14.88
CA TRP A 167 -11.12 16.76 -15.22
C TRP A 167 -11.62 18.21 -15.22
N ALA A 168 -12.85 18.44 -15.71
CA ALA A 168 -13.46 19.77 -15.66
C ALA A 168 -13.67 20.24 -14.21
N PHE A 169 -14.01 19.34 -13.29
CA PHE A 169 -14.03 19.64 -11.86
C PHE A 169 -12.63 20.03 -11.34
N ALA A 170 -11.63 19.17 -11.56
CA ALA A 170 -10.29 19.36 -11.00
C ALA A 170 -9.58 20.63 -11.54
N LEU A 171 -9.75 20.92 -12.83
CA LEU A 171 -9.05 22.04 -13.49
C LEU A 171 -9.83 23.36 -13.46
N GLN A 172 -11.16 23.31 -13.51
CA GLN A 172 -12.00 24.50 -13.71
C GLN A 172 -12.98 24.73 -12.54
N GLY A 173 -13.11 23.78 -11.62
CA GLY A 173 -14.09 23.82 -10.53
C GLY A 173 -15.52 23.61 -11.01
N THR A 174 -15.72 23.08 -12.22
CA THR A 174 -17.03 22.78 -12.82
C THR A 174 -17.67 21.60 -12.08
N PRO A 175 -18.86 21.75 -11.46
CA PRO A 175 -19.53 20.64 -10.79
C PRO A 175 -19.88 19.51 -11.77
N VAL A 176 -19.77 18.27 -11.31
CA VAL A 176 -20.25 17.10 -12.06
C VAL A 176 -21.77 16.98 -11.85
N ASP A 177 -22.54 17.15 -12.93
CA ASP A 177 -24.00 17.03 -12.94
C ASP A 177 -24.44 15.59 -13.18
N ALA A 178 -24.11 14.71 -12.22
CA ALA A 178 -24.50 13.31 -12.23
C ALA A 178 -24.83 12.83 -10.80
N PRO A 179 -25.83 11.94 -10.62
CA PRO A 179 -26.10 11.36 -9.31
C PRO A 179 -24.92 10.50 -8.88
N ARG A 180 -24.65 10.47 -7.57
CA ARG A 180 -23.64 9.57 -7.02
C ARG A 180 -24.13 8.12 -7.12
N THR A 181 -23.33 7.27 -7.75
CA THR A 181 -23.66 5.87 -8.01
C THR A 181 -22.58 4.94 -7.43
N ALA A 182 -22.94 3.69 -7.17
CA ALA A 182 -22.02 2.69 -6.64
C ALA A 182 -22.10 1.39 -7.44
N ASP A 183 -20.94 0.80 -7.71
CA ASP A 183 -20.80 -0.58 -8.17
C ASP A 183 -20.86 -1.50 -6.94
N VAL A 184 -21.76 -2.47 -6.97
CA VAL A 184 -22.00 -3.45 -5.90
C VAL A 184 -21.82 -4.84 -6.49
N VAL A 185 -20.67 -5.46 -6.22
CA VAL A 185 -20.36 -6.82 -6.66
C VAL A 185 -20.67 -7.79 -5.53
N MET A 186 -21.64 -8.66 -5.78
CA MET A 186 -22.20 -9.62 -4.82
C MET A 186 -21.76 -11.04 -5.13
N LEU A 187 -21.72 -11.86 -4.09
CA LEU A 187 -21.46 -13.29 -4.15
C LEU A 187 -22.59 -14.04 -3.43
N ASP A 188 -23.50 -14.63 -4.22
CA ASP A 188 -24.59 -15.48 -3.76
C ASP A 188 -24.18 -16.95 -3.81
N GLY A 189 -23.75 -17.49 -2.67
CA GLY A 189 -23.04 -18.77 -2.58
C GLY A 189 -21.75 -18.71 -3.39
N LYS A 190 -21.78 -19.28 -4.60
CA LYS A 190 -20.70 -19.21 -5.62
C LYS A 190 -20.98 -18.30 -6.82
N HIS A 191 -22.17 -17.73 -6.94
CA HIS A 191 -22.58 -16.96 -8.12
C HIS A 191 -22.27 -15.48 -7.96
N VAL A 192 -21.55 -14.92 -8.92
CA VAL A 192 -21.21 -13.50 -8.94
C VAL A 192 -22.34 -12.70 -9.60
N ILE A 193 -22.68 -11.56 -9.00
CA ILE A 193 -23.69 -10.62 -9.51
C ILE A 193 -23.11 -9.21 -9.45
N GLU A 194 -23.20 -8.46 -10.54
CA GLU A 194 -22.86 -7.04 -10.58
C GLU A 194 -24.13 -6.19 -10.58
N ALA A 195 -24.22 -5.25 -9.65
CA ALA A 195 -25.29 -4.26 -9.62
C ALA A 195 -24.72 -2.84 -9.61
N VAL A 196 -25.43 -1.91 -10.26
CA VAL A 196 -25.16 -0.48 -10.13
C VAL A 196 -26.33 0.16 -9.41
N VAL A 197 -26.07 0.94 -8.37
CA VAL A 197 -27.11 1.63 -7.59
C VAL A 197 -26.96 3.14 -7.66
N ASP A 198 -28.09 3.83 -7.74
CA ASP A 198 -28.20 5.29 -7.63
C ASP A 198 -28.54 5.63 -6.18
N LEU A 199 -27.57 6.22 -5.49
CA LEU A 199 -27.63 6.51 -4.06
C LEU A 199 -28.59 7.68 -3.77
N GLN A 200 -28.69 8.63 -4.70
CA GLN A 200 -29.55 9.80 -4.56
C GLN A 200 -31.02 9.44 -4.74
N ASN A 201 -31.34 8.67 -5.78
CA ASN A 201 -32.70 8.27 -6.12
C ASN A 201 -33.12 6.93 -5.49
N LYS A 202 -32.22 6.28 -4.73
CA LYS A 202 -32.46 5.04 -3.99
C LYS A 202 -33.00 3.91 -4.87
N LYS A 203 -32.37 3.67 -6.02
CA LYS A 203 -32.83 2.68 -7.00
C LYS A 203 -31.67 1.89 -7.60
N ILE A 204 -31.97 0.67 -8.03
CA ILE A 204 -31.05 -0.17 -8.80
C ILE A 204 -31.13 0.26 -10.27
N LEU A 205 -29.97 0.53 -10.88
CA LEU A 205 -29.83 0.86 -12.29
C LEU A 205 -29.61 -0.39 -13.15
N SER A 206 -28.86 -1.36 -12.62
CA SER A 206 -28.61 -2.65 -13.28
C SER A 206 -28.41 -3.75 -12.24
N TRP A 207 -28.71 -4.99 -12.64
CA TRP A 207 -28.48 -6.21 -11.88
C TRP A 207 -28.15 -7.34 -12.85
N THR A 208 -26.90 -7.81 -12.84
CA THR A 208 -26.36 -8.68 -13.89
C THR A 208 -25.64 -9.88 -13.26
N PRO A 209 -26.21 -11.09 -13.33
CA PRO A 209 -25.50 -12.32 -12.99
C PRO A 209 -24.35 -12.57 -13.96
N ILE A 210 -23.14 -12.81 -13.45
CA ILE A 210 -21.94 -13.00 -14.26
C ILE A 210 -21.67 -14.50 -14.44
N LYS A 211 -21.99 -15.02 -15.62
CA LYS A 211 -21.86 -16.44 -15.93
C LYS A 211 -20.40 -16.87 -16.00
N GLY A 212 -20.04 -17.90 -15.24
CA GLY A 212 -18.71 -18.53 -15.28
C GLY A 212 -17.63 -17.81 -14.47
N ALA A 213 -17.96 -16.68 -13.83
CA ALA A 213 -17.06 -16.00 -12.91
C ALA A 213 -17.02 -16.72 -11.56
N HIS A 214 -15.82 -16.85 -10.99
CA HIS A 214 -15.63 -17.23 -9.60
C HIS A 214 -15.33 -15.98 -8.79
N GLY A 215 -16.07 -15.77 -7.69
CA GLY A 215 -15.76 -14.69 -6.76
C GLY A 215 -14.42 -14.90 -6.07
N MET A 216 -13.77 -13.81 -5.68
CA MET A 216 -12.57 -13.80 -4.84
C MET A 216 -12.79 -14.52 -3.49
N VAL A 217 -11.71 -14.81 -2.77
CA VAL A 217 -11.73 -15.34 -1.42
C VAL A 217 -12.23 -14.27 -0.46
N LEU A 218 -13.13 -14.63 0.44
CA LEU A 218 -13.66 -13.73 1.48
C LEU A 218 -13.20 -14.20 2.87
N LEU A 219 -13.24 -13.29 3.85
CA LEU A 219 -12.73 -13.55 5.19
C LEU A 219 -13.40 -14.75 5.88
N ASP A 220 -14.71 -14.97 5.66
CA ASP A 220 -15.44 -16.10 6.21
C ASP A 220 -15.06 -17.44 5.57
N ASP A 221 -14.45 -17.45 4.38
CA ASP A 221 -13.94 -18.64 3.74
C ASP A 221 -12.74 -19.22 4.53
N PHE A 222 -11.89 -18.37 5.15
CA PHE A 222 -10.80 -18.81 6.02
C PHE A 222 -11.31 -19.59 7.24
N VAL A 223 -12.32 -19.04 7.92
CA VAL A 223 -12.96 -19.68 9.07
C VAL A 223 -13.66 -20.98 8.64
N SER A 224 -14.33 -20.96 7.49
CA SER A 224 -15.01 -22.14 6.94
C SER A 224 -14.04 -23.27 6.64
N VAL A 225 -12.91 -22.98 5.99
CA VAL A 225 -11.86 -23.96 5.70
C VAL A 225 -11.31 -24.58 6.97
N GLN A 226 -10.91 -23.76 7.96
CA GLN A 226 -10.40 -24.28 9.23
C GLN A 226 -11.42 -25.20 9.93
N ASN A 227 -12.70 -24.81 9.96
CA ASN A 227 -13.76 -25.62 10.57
C ASN A 227 -14.01 -26.94 9.82
N ILE A 228 -13.99 -26.91 8.48
CA ILE A 228 -14.15 -28.12 7.65
C ILE A 228 -13.01 -29.11 7.90
N ILE A 229 -11.77 -28.61 7.97
CA ILE A 229 -10.61 -29.44 8.28
C ILE A 229 -10.70 -30.01 9.71
N ASN A 230 -11.00 -29.18 10.71
CA ASN A 230 -11.08 -29.60 12.11
C ASN A 230 -12.15 -30.67 12.36
N THR A 231 -13.23 -30.67 11.57
CA THR A 231 -14.35 -31.62 11.73
C THR A 231 -14.22 -32.88 10.87
N SER A 232 -13.22 -32.95 10.00
CA SER A 232 -13.00 -34.11 9.12
C SER A 232 -12.25 -35.22 9.84
N SER A 233 -12.94 -36.33 10.12
CA SER A 233 -12.30 -37.55 10.63
C SER A 233 -11.29 -38.15 9.64
N GLU A 234 -11.57 -38.03 8.34
CA GLU A 234 -10.67 -38.53 7.28
C GLU A 234 -9.35 -37.77 7.29
N PHE A 235 -9.40 -36.44 7.37
CA PHE A 235 -8.19 -35.62 7.43
C PHE A 235 -7.43 -35.83 8.75
N ALA A 236 -8.12 -36.01 9.88
CA ALA A 236 -7.49 -36.35 11.15
C ALA A 236 -6.73 -37.69 11.11
N GLU A 237 -7.23 -38.71 10.38
CA GLU A 237 -6.50 -39.96 10.19
C GLU A 237 -5.26 -39.78 9.31
N VAL A 238 -5.31 -38.92 8.29
CA VAL A 238 -4.15 -38.58 7.46
C VAL A 238 -3.10 -37.82 8.27
N LEU A 239 -3.51 -36.82 9.06
CA LEU A 239 -2.63 -36.07 9.97
C LEU A 239 -1.83 -36.98 10.93
N LYS A 240 -2.45 -38.05 11.44
CA LYS A 240 -1.74 -39.04 12.28
C LYS A 240 -0.60 -39.73 11.55
N LYS A 241 -0.74 -40.00 10.25
CA LYS A 241 0.35 -40.57 9.42
C LYS A 241 1.54 -39.60 9.30
N HIS A 242 1.26 -38.29 9.31
CA HIS A 242 2.26 -37.23 9.33
C HIS A 242 2.82 -36.92 10.74
N GLY A 243 2.49 -37.76 11.74
CA GLY A 243 3.00 -37.61 13.11
C GLY A 243 2.26 -36.59 13.97
N ILE A 244 1.13 -36.04 13.50
CA ILE A 244 0.34 -35.08 14.25
C ILE A 244 -0.62 -35.81 15.18
N THR A 245 -0.42 -35.62 16.48
CA THR A 245 -1.22 -36.28 17.54
C THR A 245 -2.39 -35.42 18.02
N ASP A 246 -2.32 -34.10 17.83
CA ASP A 246 -3.37 -33.14 18.21
C ASP A 246 -3.79 -32.32 16.97
N PRO A 247 -4.86 -32.72 16.27
CA PRO A 247 -5.40 -31.95 15.14
C PRO A 247 -5.82 -30.53 15.50
N GLY A 248 -6.09 -30.23 16.78
CA GLY A 248 -6.47 -28.90 17.24
C GLY A 248 -5.35 -27.86 17.12
N LYS A 249 -4.11 -28.30 16.88
CA LYS A 249 -2.94 -27.45 16.62
C LYS A 249 -2.67 -27.22 15.13
N VAL A 250 -3.48 -27.79 14.25
CA VAL A 250 -3.28 -27.61 12.80
C VAL A 250 -3.87 -26.28 12.37
N VAL A 251 -3.04 -25.43 11.77
CA VAL A 251 -3.43 -24.16 11.19
C VAL A 251 -3.55 -24.32 9.68
N THR A 252 -4.71 -23.96 9.12
CA THR A 252 -4.97 -24.07 7.69
C THR A 252 -4.74 -22.76 6.97
N THR A 253 -4.14 -22.82 5.78
CA THR A 253 -4.06 -21.68 4.85
C THR A 253 -4.86 -21.99 3.59
N PRO A 254 -5.96 -21.25 3.31
CA PRO A 254 -6.76 -21.42 2.12
C PRO A 254 -6.11 -20.78 0.90
N LEU A 255 -5.98 -21.53 -0.18
CA LEU A 255 -5.31 -21.11 -1.41
C LEU A 255 -6.22 -21.29 -2.63
N THR A 256 -6.25 -20.31 -3.53
CA THR A 256 -6.88 -20.47 -4.84
C THR A 256 -6.18 -21.55 -5.65
N VAL A 257 -6.96 -22.27 -6.47
CA VAL A 257 -6.50 -23.53 -7.10
C VAL A 257 -5.99 -23.35 -8.53
N GLY A 258 -6.10 -22.14 -9.09
CA GLY A 258 -5.80 -21.88 -10.49
C GLY A 258 -6.74 -22.62 -11.46
N PHE A 259 -6.23 -22.90 -12.65
CA PHE A 259 -6.91 -23.66 -13.69
C PHE A 259 -5.89 -24.51 -14.44
N PHE A 260 -6.18 -25.80 -14.61
CA PHE A 260 -5.28 -26.76 -15.25
C PHE A 260 -5.97 -27.62 -16.32
N ASP A 261 -7.12 -27.18 -16.85
CA ASP A 261 -7.92 -27.91 -17.83
C ASP A 261 -8.22 -29.35 -17.39
N GLY A 262 -8.64 -29.48 -16.13
CA GLY A 262 -9.01 -30.75 -15.51
C GLY A 262 -7.85 -31.70 -15.20
N LYS A 263 -6.58 -31.34 -15.51
CA LYS A 263 -5.40 -32.16 -15.15
C LYS A 263 -5.22 -32.29 -13.64
N ASP A 264 -5.71 -31.33 -12.88
CA ASP A 264 -5.79 -31.34 -11.41
C ASP A 264 -6.98 -32.19 -10.87
N GLY A 265 -7.86 -32.66 -11.76
CA GLY A 265 -9.05 -33.43 -11.43
C GLY A 265 -10.15 -32.59 -10.76
N LEU A 266 -10.12 -31.26 -10.89
CA LEU A 266 -11.08 -30.37 -10.23
C LEU A 266 -12.22 -29.96 -11.17
N GLN A 267 -13.46 -30.04 -10.69
CA GLN A 267 -14.63 -29.59 -11.44
C GLN A 267 -14.63 -28.08 -11.58
N GLN A 268 -14.74 -27.55 -12.81
CA GLN A 268 -14.58 -26.12 -13.06
C GLN A 268 -15.67 -25.27 -12.38
N ASP A 269 -16.92 -25.73 -12.34
CA ASP A 269 -18.03 -24.93 -11.82
C ASP A 269 -18.10 -24.88 -10.28
N ALA A 270 -17.29 -25.67 -9.57
CA ALA A 270 -17.28 -25.70 -8.11
C ALA A 270 -16.47 -24.53 -7.51
N ARG A 271 -16.89 -24.04 -6.33
CA ARG A 271 -16.17 -23.02 -5.55
C ARG A 271 -15.18 -23.72 -4.63
N LEU A 272 -13.94 -23.84 -5.11
CA LEU A 272 -12.92 -24.68 -4.49
C LEU A 272 -11.76 -23.85 -3.92
N LEU A 273 -11.22 -24.33 -2.81
CA LEU A 273 -9.93 -23.89 -2.28
C LEU A 273 -9.07 -25.12 -1.97
N LYS A 274 -7.78 -25.02 -2.27
CA LYS A 274 -6.78 -25.96 -1.77
C LYS A 274 -6.31 -25.50 -0.40
N VAL A 275 -5.99 -26.44 0.46
CA VAL A 275 -5.62 -26.19 1.86
C VAL A 275 -4.26 -26.80 2.11
N VAL A 276 -3.27 -25.94 2.35
CA VAL A 276 -1.99 -26.34 2.95
C VAL A 276 -2.07 -26.12 4.45
N SER A 277 -1.32 -26.91 5.21
CA SER A 277 -1.45 -26.96 6.65
C SER A 277 -0.10 -26.82 7.35
N TYR A 278 -0.15 -26.21 8.52
CA TYR A 278 0.99 -25.97 9.39
C TYR A 278 0.67 -26.46 10.80
N LEU A 279 1.70 -26.69 11.61
CA LEU A 279 1.55 -27.05 13.01
C LEU A 279 1.85 -25.85 13.93
N ASP A 280 0.91 -25.49 14.79
CA ASP A 280 1.17 -24.54 15.87
C ASP A 280 1.98 -25.22 16.99
N THR A 281 3.24 -24.80 17.15
CA THR A 281 4.13 -25.27 18.22
C THR A 281 4.16 -24.33 19.42
N GLY A 282 3.45 -23.18 19.38
CA GLY A 282 3.39 -22.17 20.42
C GLY A 282 4.45 -21.07 20.32
N ASP A 283 5.25 -21.03 19.26
CA ASP A 283 6.29 -20.02 19.05
C ASP A 283 5.78 -18.72 18.40
N GLY A 284 4.51 -18.69 17.98
CA GLY A 284 3.90 -17.55 17.27
C GLY A 284 4.20 -17.53 15.76
N ASN A 285 4.77 -18.59 15.20
CA ASN A 285 5.14 -18.69 13.80
C ASN A 285 4.81 -20.06 13.20
N TYR A 286 3.52 -20.37 13.02
CA TYR A 286 3.12 -21.64 12.40
C TYR A 286 3.74 -21.85 11.01
N TRP A 287 4.09 -20.79 10.28
CA TRP A 287 4.73 -20.88 8.97
C TRP A 287 6.05 -21.67 8.99
N ALA A 288 6.76 -21.70 10.13
CA ALA A 288 7.99 -22.47 10.32
C ALA A 288 7.77 -24.00 10.41
N HIS A 289 6.52 -24.45 10.45
CA HIS A 289 6.15 -25.83 10.75
C HIS A 289 5.24 -26.43 9.67
N PRO A 290 5.69 -26.48 8.39
CA PRO A 290 4.88 -27.02 7.31
C PRO A 290 4.58 -28.51 7.52
N ILE A 291 3.33 -28.90 7.28
CA ILE A 291 2.92 -30.30 7.14
C ILE A 291 3.02 -30.64 5.65
N GLU A 292 4.22 -30.97 5.20
CA GLU A 292 4.53 -31.10 3.77
C GLU A 292 3.82 -32.28 3.10
N ASN A 293 3.60 -32.15 1.78
CA ASN A 293 3.01 -33.19 0.93
C ASN A 293 1.59 -33.60 1.34
N LEU A 294 0.85 -32.71 2.01
CA LEU A 294 -0.54 -32.92 2.38
C LEU A 294 -1.38 -31.72 1.93
N VAL A 295 -2.30 -31.96 1.01
CA VAL A 295 -3.23 -30.94 0.51
C VAL A 295 -4.66 -31.46 0.55
N ALA A 296 -5.57 -30.71 1.17
CA ALA A 296 -7.00 -30.95 1.02
C ALA A 296 -7.59 -30.01 -0.03
N VAL A 297 -8.64 -30.47 -0.72
CA VAL A 297 -9.49 -29.62 -1.57
C VAL A 297 -10.84 -29.50 -0.91
N VAL A 298 -11.23 -28.28 -0.58
CA VAL A 298 -12.49 -27.95 0.06
C VAL A 298 -13.45 -27.36 -0.96
N ASP A 299 -14.67 -27.89 -0.99
CA ASP A 299 -15.81 -27.24 -1.66
C ASP A 299 -16.54 -26.38 -0.63
N LEU A 300 -16.55 -25.06 -0.87
CA LEU A 300 -17.13 -24.08 0.05
C LEU A 300 -18.66 -24.11 0.07
N GLU A 301 -19.31 -24.54 -1.01
CA GLU A 301 -20.77 -24.66 -1.08
C GLU A 301 -21.23 -25.95 -0.39
N ALA A 302 -20.55 -27.06 -0.69
CA ALA A 302 -20.83 -28.35 -0.06
C ALA A 302 -20.31 -28.45 1.39
N LYS A 303 -19.47 -27.49 1.81
CA LYS A 303 -18.85 -27.37 3.14
C LYS A 303 -18.15 -28.66 3.59
N LYS A 304 -17.36 -29.26 2.69
CA LYS A 304 -16.64 -30.50 2.96
C LYS A 304 -15.35 -30.60 2.15
N ILE A 305 -14.47 -31.48 2.59
CA ILE A 305 -13.33 -31.95 1.78
C ILE A 305 -13.88 -32.85 0.66
N ILE A 306 -13.44 -32.61 -0.57
CA ILE A 306 -13.82 -33.40 -1.75
C ILE A 306 -12.65 -34.21 -2.32
N LYS A 307 -11.42 -33.88 -1.93
CA LYS A 307 -10.19 -34.57 -2.34
C LYS A 307 -9.12 -34.36 -1.28
N ILE A 308 -8.33 -35.39 -0.99
CA ILE A 308 -7.08 -35.29 -0.22
C ILE A 308 -5.97 -35.80 -1.13
N GLU A 309 -4.90 -35.03 -1.27
CA GLU A 309 -3.70 -35.37 -2.01
C GLU A 309 -2.58 -35.59 -0.98
N GLU A 310 -2.07 -36.83 -0.92
CA GLU A 310 -0.99 -37.26 -0.02
C GLU A 310 0.25 -37.60 -0.88
N GLY A 311 1.41 -37.04 -0.53
CA GLY A 311 2.71 -37.46 -1.02
C GLY A 311 3.55 -38.17 0.06
N PRO A 312 4.88 -38.30 -0.13
CA PRO A 312 5.76 -38.87 0.89
C PRO A 312 5.70 -38.09 2.21
N VAL A 313 5.64 -38.80 3.34
CA VAL A 313 5.63 -38.18 4.67
C VAL A 313 6.98 -37.55 4.97
N ILE A 314 6.97 -36.25 5.22
CA ILE A 314 8.12 -35.49 5.73
C ILE A 314 7.84 -35.12 7.19
N PRO A 315 8.77 -35.36 8.14
CA PRO A 315 8.61 -34.90 9.51
C PRO A 315 8.48 -33.38 9.57
N VAL A 316 7.51 -32.89 10.34
CA VAL A 316 7.33 -31.45 10.58
C VAL A 316 8.59 -30.87 11.25
N PRO A 317 9.18 -29.77 10.74
CA PRO A 317 10.24 -29.05 11.45
C PRO A 317 9.70 -28.51 12.78
N MET A 318 10.32 -28.87 13.91
CA MET A 318 9.79 -28.57 15.26
C MET A 318 10.55 -27.47 16.00
N GLU A 319 11.65 -26.97 15.45
CA GLU A 319 12.48 -25.96 16.13
C GLU A 319 11.72 -24.63 16.20
N PRO A 320 11.58 -23.98 17.37
CA PRO A 320 10.92 -22.68 17.48
C PRO A 320 11.63 -21.59 16.66
N ARG A 321 10.85 -20.81 15.92
CA ARG A 321 11.30 -19.71 15.05
C ARG A 321 10.45 -18.45 15.23
N PRO A 322 10.37 -17.88 16.44
CA PRO A 322 9.65 -16.63 16.66
C PRO A 322 10.30 -15.46 15.90
N TYR A 323 9.46 -14.55 15.40
CA TYR A 323 9.88 -13.30 14.73
C TYR A 323 9.50 -12.03 15.51
N ASP A 324 8.74 -12.16 16.60
CA ASP A 324 8.21 -11.05 17.41
C ASP A 324 9.19 -10.53 18.48
N GLY A 325 10.41 -11.07 18.50
CA GLY A 325 11.46 -10.68 19.43
C GLY A 325 11.32 -11.24 20.85
N ARG A 326 10.37 -12.15 21.13
CA ARG A 326 10.19 -12.76 22.46
C ARG A 326 11.43 -13.46 23.01
N ASP A 327 12.31 -13.93 22.12
CA ASP A 327 13.58 -14.59 22.42
C ASP A 327 14.80 -13.68 22.21
N ARG A 328 14.61 -12.39 21.92
CA ARG A 328 15.67 -11.43 21.57
C ARG A 328 15.74 -10.28 22.56
N ASN A 329 16.96 -9.78 22.75
CA ASN A 329 17.21 -8.50 23.41
C ASN A 329 17.71 -7.51 22.36
N ALA A 330 16.89 -6.51 22.01
CA ALA A 330 17.30 -5.47 21.08
C ALA A 330 18.39 -4.59 21.71
N PRO A 331 19.47 -4.24 20.97
CA PRO A 331 20.46 -3.30 21.47
C PRO A 331 19.84 -1.91 21.63
N ALA A 332 20.25 -1.17 22.66
CA ALA A 332 19.84 0.22 22.82
C ALA A 332 20.45 1.09 21.70
N VAL A 333 19.63 1.95 21.09
CA VAL A 333 20.03 2.87 20.01
C VAL A 333 19.76 4.31 20.43
N LYS A 334 20.57 5.25 19.96
CA LYS A 334 20.31 6.69 20.17
C LYS A 334 19.08 7.13 19.36
N PRO A 335 18.19 7.98 19.90
CA PRO A 335 17.04 8.47 19.15
C PRO A 335 17.42 9.23 17.87
N LEU A 336 16.62 9.08 16.83
CA LEU A 336 16.66 9.86 15.60
C LEU A 336 15.24 10.38 15.34
N GLU A 337 15.08 11.70 15.31
CA GLU A 337 13.78 12.34 15.11
C GLU A 337 13.82 13.25 13.90
N ILE A 338 12.83 13.09 13.02
CA ILE A 338 12.56 14.01 11.91
C ILE A 338 11.39 14.88 12.35
N THR A 339 11.58 16.21 12.33
CA THR A 339 10.58 17.16 12.84
C THR A 339 10.33 18.29 11.86
N GLU A 340 9.08 18.76 11.84
CA GLU A 340 8.58 19.87 11.01
C GLU A 340 7.85 20.86 11.92
N PRO A 341 8.59 21.71 12.66
CA PRO A 341 8.06 22.45 13.81
C PRO A 341 7.05 23.56 13.46
N GLU A 342 6.91 23.89 12.18
CA GLU A 342 5.96 24.88 11.65
C GLU A 342 4.79 24.21 10.90
N GLY A 343 4.65 22.89 11.03
CA GLY A 343 3.66 22.10 10.30
C GLY A 343 4.19 21.60 8.95
N LYS A 344 3.29 21.03 8.14
CA LYS A 344 3.63 20.38 6.86
C LYS A 344 3.66 21.37 5.70
N ASN A 345 4.46 21.07 4.67
CA ASN A 345 4.40 21.77 3.39
C ASN A 345 3.21 21.34 2.52
N TYR A 346 2.60 20.20 2.84
CA TYR A 346 1.41 19.70 2.16
C TYR A 346 0.13 20.02 2.94
N THR A 347 -0.97 20.11 2.21
CA THR A 347 -2.32 20.31 2.75
C THR A 347 -3.24 19.23 2.20
N ILE A 348 -4.14 18.74 3.05
CA ILE A 348 -5.13 17.70 2.75
C ILE A 348 -6.52 18.32 2.89
N THR A 349 -7.23 18.52 1.78
CA THR A 349 -8.58 19.08 1.75
C THR A 349 -9.58 18.00 1.35
N GLY A 350 -10.26 17.42 2.34
CA GLY A 350 -10.95 16.13 2.13
C GLY A 350 -9.92 15.09 1.72
N ASP A 351 -10.03 14.60 0.50
CA ASP A 351 -9.12 13.60 -0.09
C ASP A 351 -8.13 14.21 -1.10
N THR A 352 -8.14 15.53 -1.29
CA THR A 352 -7.22 16.23 -2.21
C THR A 352 -5.96 16.67 -1.48
N ILE A 353 -4.80 16.23 -1.97
CA ILE A 353 -3.48 16.58 -1.46
C ILE A 353 -2.87 17.65 -2.37
N HIS A 354 -2.44 18.75 -1.76
CA HIS A 354 -1.65 19.80 -2.38
C HIS A 354 -0.26 19.82 -1.76
N TRP A 355 0.79 19.79 -2.57
CA TRP A 355 2.18 19.87 -2.11
C TRP A 355 3.06 20.50 -3.18
N GLN A 356 3.69 21.63 -2.87
CA GLN A 356 4.53 22.37 -3.81
C GLN A 356 3.76 22.64 -5.13
N ASN A 357 4.27 22.12 -6.25
CA ASN A 357 3.61 22.24 -7.55
C ASN A 357 2.62 21.10 -7.83
N TRP A 358 2.47 20.12 -6.95
CA TRP A 358 1.57 18.98 -7.15
C TRP A 358 0.19 19.22 -6.54
N ASP A 359 -0.83 18.80 -7.27
CA ASP A 359 -2.17 18.54 -6.74
C ASP A 359 -2.63 17.17 -7.23
N PHE A 360 -3.17 16.36 -6.33
CA PHE A 360 -3.78 15.08 -6.66
C PHE A 360 -4.84 14.67 -5.63
N HIS A 361 -5.72 13.75 -6.02
CA HIS A 361 -6.74 13.14 -5.17
C HIS A 361 -6.28 11.74 -4.75
N LEU A 362 -6.59 11.32 -3.52
CA LEU A 362 -6.25 10.01 -2.98
C LEU A 362 -7.52 9.32 -2.47
N ARG A 363 -7.72 8.05 -2.82
CA ARG A 363 -8.78 7.23 -2.22
C ARG A 363 -8.35 5.77 -2.05
N LEU A 364 -8.95 5.06 -1.10
CA LEU A 364 -8.75 3.62 -0.95
C LEU A 364 -9.84 2.80 -1.65
N ASN A 365 -9.41 1.78 -2.42
CA ASN A 365 -10.26 0.74 -3.01
C ASN A 365 -9.99 -0.62 -2.33
N SER A 366 -11.03 -1.43 -2.11
CA SER A 366 -10.92 -2.69 -1.35
C SER A 366 -10.13 -3.79 -2.06
N ARG A 367 -9.98 -3.73 -3.40
CA ARG A 367 -9.19 -4.68 -4.19
C ARG A 367 -7.73 -4.25 -4.30
N VAL A 368 -7.48 -3.04 -4.79
CA VAL A 368 -6.14 -2.58 -5.20
C VAL A 368 -5.47 -1.59 -4.26
N GLY A 369 -6.14 -1.18 -3.17
CA GLY A 369 -5.60 -0.20 -2.24
C GLY A 369 -5.71 1.23 -2.79
N PRO A 370 -4.69 2.10 -2.57
CA PRO A 370 -4.72 3.49 -2.99
C PRO A 370 -4.86 3.69 -4.50
N ILE A 371 -5.71 4.64 -4.86
CA ILE A 371 -5.84 5.19 -6.22
C ILE A 371 -5.55 6.68 -6.14
N LEU A 372 -4.53 7.12 -6.89
CA LEU A 372 -4.13 8.52 -7.01
C LEU A 372 -4.73 9.07 -8.29
N SER A 373 -5.49 10.17 -8.20
CA SER A 373 -6.31 10.65 -9.29
C SER A 373 -6.12 12.14 -9.57
N THR A 374 -6.48 12.58 -10.77
CA THR A 374 -6.46 13.99 -11.20
C THR A 374 -5.13 14.71 -10.90
N VAL A 375 -4.02 13.99 -11.11
CA VAL A 375 -2.67 14.45 -10.82
C VAL A 375 -2.29 15.56 -11.80
N THR A 376 -1.95 16.72 -11.24
CA THR A 376 -1.51 17.88 -12.01
C THR A 376 -0.22 18.47 -11.44
N TYR A 377 0.56 19.07 -12.33
CA TYR A 377 1.72 19.90 -11.96
C TYR A 377 1.43 21.36 -12.30
N ASN A 378 1.52 22.24 -11.31
CA ASN A 378 1.36 23.68 -11.43
C ASN A 378 2.65 24.32 -11.98
N ASP A 379 2.75 24.43 -13.29
CA ASP A 379 3.86 25.08 -13.99
C ASP A 379 3.61 26.59 -14.07
N ASN A 380 4.30 27.35 -13.20
CA ASN A 380 4.26 28.82 -13.17
C ASN A 380 2.82 29.40 -13.13
N GLY A 381 1.95 28.79 -12.33
CA GLY A 381 0.55 29.20 -12.15
C GLY A 381 -0.46 28.52 -13.08
N THR A 382 -0.02 27.60 -13.95
CA THR A 382 -0.90 26.79 -14.80
C THR A 382 -0.85 25.32 -14.38
N LYS A 383 -1.97 24.76 -13.94
CA LYS A 383 -2.10 23.32 -13.71
C LYS A 383 -2.09 22.57 -15.04
N ARG A 384 -1.11 21.71 -15.23
CA ARG A 384 -0.95 20.85 -16.39
C ARG A 384 -1.22 19.40 -16.00
N GLN A 385 -1.98 18.69 -16.83
CA GLN A 385 -2.34 17.29 -16.59
C GLN A 385 -1.08 16.41 -16.67
N VAL A 386 -0.99 15.45 -15.75
CA VAL A 386 0.08 14.43 -15.72
C VAL A 386 -0.53 13.03 -15.75
N MET A 387 -1.48 12.74 -14.84
CA MET A 387 -2.10 11.42 -14.72
C MET A 387 -3.56 11.56 -14.24
N TYR A 388 -4.50 10.94 -14.94
CA TYR A 388 -5.90 10.90 -14.51
C TYR A 388 -6.12 9.94 -13.36
N GLU A 389 -5.60 8.72 -13.45
CA GLU A 389 -5.65 7.71 -12.40
C GLU A 389 -4.39 6.83 -12.42
N GLY A 390 -3.77 6.64 -11.26
CA GLY A 390 -2.66 5.72 -11.03
C GLY A 390 -2.94 4.83 -9.83
N SER A 391 -2.74 3.52 -9.99
CA SER A 391 -2.93 2.54 -8.92
C SER A 391 -2.11 1.28 -9.16
N LEU A 392 -2.03 0.42 -8.15
CA LEU A 392 -1.78 -1.00 -8.41
C LEU A 392 -2.88 -1.49 -9.35
N GLY A 393 -2.51 -2.05 -10.50
CA GLY A 393 -3.46 -2.76 -11.35
C GLY A 393 -3.75 -4.13 -10.74
N GLY A 394 -2.68 -4.85 -10.44
CA GLY A 394 -2.72 -6.14 -9.75
C GLY A 394 -1.31 -6.71 -9.57
N MET A 395 -1.20 -7.84 -8.88
CA MET A 395 0.08 -8.52 -8.69
C MET A 395 -0.09 -10.03 -8.63
N ILE A 396 1.02 -10.74 -8.83
CA ILE A 396 1.09 -12.19 -8.67
C ILE A 396 2.36 -12.67 -7.97
N VAL A 397 2.21 -13.73 -7.18
CA VAL A 397 3.31 -14.49 -6.55
C VAL A 397 3.28 -15.96 -6.97
N PRO A 398 3.91 -16.32 -8.11
CA PRO A 398 3.91 -17.70 -8.61
C PRO A 398 5.16 -18.48 -8.22
N TYR A 399 4.97 -19.73 -7.79
CA TYR A 399 6.02 -20.63 -7.29
C TYR A 399 6.55 -21.58 -8.38
N GLY A 400 7.83 -21.95 -8.26
CA GLY A 400 8.53 -22.81 -9.24
C GLY A 400 8.69 -24.28 -8.85
N ASP A 401 7.99 -24.77 -7.82
CA ASP A 401 8.07 -26.16 -7.35
C ASP A 401 6.87 -27.00 -7.88
N PRO A 402 7.12 -28.13 -8.55
CA PRO A 402 6.09 -28.95 -9.18
C PRO A 402 5.35 -29.91 -8.21
N ASP A 403 5.76 -30.00 -6.95
CA ASP A 403 5.20 -30.97 -6.01
C ASP A 403 3.74 -30.65 -5.64
N VAL A 404 3.07 -31.66 -5.07
CA VAL A 404 1.63 -31.66 -4.76
C VAL A 404 1.18 -30.44 -3.95
N GLY A 405 2.02 -29.97 -3.03
CA GLY A 405 1.80 -28.81 -2.17
C GLY A 405 2.07 -27.46 -2.83
N TRP A 406 2.54 -27.44 -4.08
CA TRP A 406 3.20 -26.26 -4.65
C TRP A 406 2.79 -25.90 -6.07
N TYR A 407 2.55 -26.86 -6.96
CA TYR A 407 2.37 -26.59 -8.41
C TYR A 407 1.27 -25.57 -8.76
N PHE A 408 0.28 -25.40 -7.88
CA PHE A 408 -0.88 -24.51 -8.06
C PHE A 408 -0.71 -23.14 -7.39
N LYS A 409 0.36 -22.94 -6.60
CA LYS A 409 0.59 -21.71 -5.84
C LYS A 409 0.95 -20.56 -6.76
N ALA A 410 -0.01 -19.67 -6.93
CA ALA A 410 0.05 -18.52 -7.84
C ALA A 410 -0.86 -17.41 -7.31
N TYR A 411 -0.46 -16.79 -6.20
CA TYR A 411 -1.33 -15.87 -5.46
C TYR A 411 -1.53 -14.58 -6.24
N LEU A 412 -2.77 -14.30 -6.62
CA LEU A 412 -3.16 -12.99 -7.16
C LEU A 412 -3.62 -12.13 -5.98
N ASP A 413 -2.68 -11.55 -5.24
CA ASP A 413 -2.97 -10.99 -3.91
C ASP A 413 -4.10 -9.96 -3.93
N SER A 414 -4.12 -9.05 -4.92
CA SER A 414 -5.21 -8.10 -5.11
C SER A 414 -6.49 -8.79 -5.61
N GLY A 415 -6.40 -9.52 -6.73
CA GLY A 415 -7.57 -10.07 -7.44
C GLY A 415 -8.29 -11.20 -6.72
N ASP A 416 -7.56 -12.05 -6.00
CA ASP A 416 -8.11 -13.22 -5.31
C ASP A 416 -8.37 -12.96 -3.81
N TYR A 417 -7.69 -12.00 -3.16
CA TYR A 417 -7.80 -11.79 -1.70
C TYR A 417 -8.17 -10.37 -1.27
N GLY A 418 -8.01 -9.36 -2.13
CA GLY A 418 -8.41 -7.99 -1.85
C GLY A 418 -7.44 -7.26 -0.92
N MET A 419 -6.30 -6.83 -1.47
CA MET A 419 -5.24 -6.16 -0.70
C MET A 419 -5.73 -4.90 0.02
N GLY A 420 -6.65 -4.12 -0.56
CA GLY A 420 -7.22 -2.96 0.12
C GLY A 420 -7.98 -3.32 1.40
N THR A 421 -8.69 -4.45 1.39
CA THR A 421 -9.36 -5.03 2.57
C THR A 421 -8.35 -5.52 3.61
N LEU A 422 -7.21 -6.01 3.13
CA LEU A 422 -6.09 -6.55 3.92
C LEU A 422 -4.99 -5.50 4.20
N THR A 423 -5.37 -4.21 4.18
CA THR A 423 -4.46 -3.12 4.55
C THR A 423 -3.98 -3.31 5.99
N SER A 424 -2.68 -3.18 6.19
CA SER A 424 -2.03 -3.26 7.49
C SER A 424 -1.85 -1.86 8.09
N PRO A 425 -2.50 -1.57 9.24
CA PRO A 425 -2.34 -0.29 9.93
C PRO A 425 -0.87 0.05 10.20
N ILE A 426 -0.45 1.25 9.80
CA ILE A 426 0.93 1.69 9.87
C ILE A 426 1.36 1.95 11.32
N VAL A 427 2.48 1.36 11.73
CA VAL A 427 3.15 1.68 12.99
C VAL A 427 4.07 2.89 12.81
N ARG A 428 3.62 4.05 13.31
CA ARG A 428 4.38 5.32 13.30
C ARG A 428 5.81 5.15 13.84
N GLY A 429 6.77 5.76 13.14
CA GLY A 429 8.18 5.76 13.52
C GLY A 429 8.92 4.45 13.20
N LYS A 430 8.22 3.45 12.65
CA LYS A 430 8.78 2.17 12.20
C LYS A 430 8.47 1.92 10.73
N ASP A 431 7.19 1.77 10.41
CA ASP A 431 6.69 1.49 9.06
C ASP A 431 6.68 2.76 8.19
N ALA A 432 6.54 3.92 8.83
CA ALA A 432 6.69 5.25 8.24
C ALA A 432 7.51 6.13 9.21
N PRO A 433 8.23 7.16 8.72
CA PRO A 433 9.06 8.01 9.58
C PRO A 433 8.23 8.78 10.61
N SER A 434 8.87 9.26 11.68
CA SER A 434 8.21 9.95 12.80
C SER A 434 7.40 11.18 12.38
N ASN A 435 7.78 11.83 11.28
CA ASN A 435 7.10 13.01 10.76
C ASN A 435 5.90 12.71 9.85
N ALA A 436 5.51 11.45 9.66
CA ALA A 436 4.36 11.12 8.80
C ALA A 436 3.02 11.64 9.37
N VAL A 437 2.08 11.89 8.48
CA VAL A 437 0.64 12.00 8.78
C VAL A 437 0.01 10.67 8.41
N LEU A 438 -0.77 10.08 9.32
CA LEU A 438 -1.45 8.82 9.07
C LEU A 438 -2.93 9.09 8.77
N LEU A 439 -3.44 8.50 7.69
CA LEU A 439 -4.83 8.64 7.26
C LEU A 439 -5.61 7.38 7.58
N ASP A 440 -6.79 7.57 8.15
CA ASP A 440 -7.79 6.52 8.29
C ASP A 440 -8.63 6.46 7.02
N GLU A 441 -8.95 5.25 6.55
CA GLU A 441 -9.70 5.05 5.31
C GLU A 441 -10.92 4.16 5.57
N THR A 442 -12.02 4.37 4.86
CA THR A 442 -13.25 3.58 5.05
C THR A 442 -13.64 2.83 3.78
N ILE A 443 -13.89 1.53 3.94
CA ILE A 443 -14.35 0.62 2.88
C ILE A 443 -15.56 -0.20 3.37
N ALA A 444 -16.19 -0.95 2.47
CA ALA A 444 -17.17 -1.96 2.87
C ALA A 444 -16.46 -3.28 3.21
N ASP A 445 -16.88 -3.95 4.29
CA ASP A 445 -16.50 -5.35 4.53
C ASP A 445 -17.33 -6.32 3.66
N TYR A 446 -16.99 -7.61 3.74
CA TYR A 446 -17.65 -8.65 2.94
C TYR A 446 -19.14 -8.87 3.27
N THR A 447 -19.63 -8.29 4.38
CA THR A 447 -21.05 -8.31 4.78
C THR A 447 -21.82 -7.06 4.34
N GLY A 448 -21.10 -6.09 3.76
CA GLY A 448 -21.60 -4.79 3.34
C GLY A 448 -21.60 -3.75 4.47
N LYS A 449 -20.93 -4.02 5.59
CA LYS A 449 -20.83 -3.06 6.70
C LYS A 449 -19.65 -2.11 6.44
N PRO A 450 -19.82 -0.80 6.64
CA PRO A 450 -18.70 0.14 6.61
C PRO A 450 -17.67 -0.20 7.69
N THR A 451 -16.41 -0.27 7.30
CA THR A 451 -15.27 -0.56 8.17
C THR A 451 -14.17 0.47 7.93
N THR A 452 -13.74 1.12 9.01
CA THR A 452 -12.64 2.09 8.98
C THR A 452 -11.35 1.39 9.37
N ILE A 453 -10.32 1.53 8.53
CA ILE A 453 -8.98 1.02 8.73
C ILE A 453 -8.13 2.17 9.30
N PRO A 454 -7.68 2.09 10.57
CA PRO A 454 -6.89 3.15 11.17
C PRO A 454 -5.48 3.18 10.58
N GLY A 455 -4.94 4.38 10.33
CA GLY A 455 -3.59 4.57 9.79
C GLY A 455 -3.31 3.74 8.53
N ALA A 456 -4.30 3.64 7.64
CA ALA A 456 -4.26 2.87 6.40
C ALA A 456 -3.18 3.38 5.43
N VAL A 457 -2.97 4.70 5.38
CA VAL A 457 -2.01 5.35 4.47
C VAL A 457 -1.15 6.33 5.25
N ALA A 458 0.16 6.37 4.97
CA ALA A 458 1.07 7.37 5.51
C ALA A 458 1.46 8.36 4.42
N ILE A 459 1.42 9.65 4.76
CA ILE A 459 1.92 10.73 3.92
C ILE A 459 3.07 11.42 4.64
N PHE A 460 4.23 11.54 4.00
CA PHE A 460 5.39 12.17 4.61
C PHE A 460 6.32 12.82 3.59
N GLU A 461 6.94 13.93 3.99
CA GLU A 461 8.03 14.54 3.23
C GLU A 461 9.37 13.99 3.76
N ARG A 462 10.33 13.72 2.86
CA ARG A 462 11.69 13.31 3.21
C ARG A 462 12.74 14.13 2.47
N TYR A 463 13.90 14.31 3.10
CA TYR A 463 15.12 14.77 2.43
C TYR A 463 15.69 13.62 1.59
N ALA A 464 16.00 13.90 0.32
CA ALA A 464 16.46 12.90 -0.64
C ALA A 464 17.78 13.30 -1.34
N GLY A 465 18.69 13.93 -0.60
CA GLY A 465 19.98 14.37 -1.15
C GLY A 465 19.91 15.77 -1.80
N PRO A 466 20.95 16.20 -2.52
CA PRO A 466 20.91 17.43 -3.30
C PRO A 466 20.04 17.25 -4.55
N GLU A 467 19.08 18.15 -4.79
CA GLU A 467 18.29 18.22 -6.02
C GLU A 467 19.19 18.54 -7.23
N TYR A 468 20.06 19.53 -7.05
CA TYR A 468 21.16 19.81 -7.95
C TYR A 468 22.33 20.44 -7.19
N LYS A 469 23.53 20.36 -7.77
CA LYS A 469 24.75 20.95 -7.22
C LYS A 469 25.72 21.32 -8.33
N HIS A 470 26.33 22.50 -8.23
CA HIS A 470 27.49 22.90 -9.04
C HIS A 470 28.49 23.70 -8.20
N LEU A 471 29.77 23.33 -8.28
CA LEU A 471 30.87 24.10 -7.71
C LEU A 471 31.75 24.61 -8.86
N GLU A 472 31.51 25.85 -9.27
CA GLU A 472 32.32 26.51 -10.29
C GLU A 472 33.66 26.96 -9.70
N MET A 473 34.75 26.72 -10.44
CA MET A 473 36.10 27.02 -9.96
C MET A 473 36.24 28.52 -9.69
N GLY A 474 36.62 28.88 -8.46
CA GLY A 474 36.74 30.28 -8.05
C GLY A 474 35.42 31.04 -7.85
N LYS A 475 34.28 30.35 -7.79
CA LYS A 475 32.97 30.93 -7.47
C LYS A 475 32.35 30.27 -6.22
N PRO A 476 31.33 30.89 -5.58
CA PRO A 476 30.56 30.24 -4.53
C PRO A 476 29.86 28.97 -5.02
N ASN A 477 29.74 27.98 -4.14
CA ASN A 477 28.99 26.75 -4.38
C ASN A 477 27.49 27.04 -4.57
N VAL A 478 26.84 26.32 -5.49
CA VAL A 478 25.39 26.28 -5.64
C VAL A 478 24.91 24.87 -5.32
N SER A 479 23.98 24.74 -4.38
CA SER A 479 23.36 23.46 -4.02
C SER A 479 21.96 23.72 -3.46
N THR A 480 21.02 22.84 -3.82
CA THR A 480 19.65 22.86 -3.31
C THR A 480 19.30 21.45 -2.84
N GLU A 481 18.55 21.32 -1.75
CA GLU A 481 18.07 20.02 -1.27
C GLU A 481 16.91 19.50 -2.13
N ARG A 482 16.80 18.17 -2.24
CA ARG A 482 15.64 17.50 -2.81
C ARG A 482 14.68 17.15 -1.69
N ARG A 483 13.41 17.52 -1.86
CA ARG A 483 12.29 16.98 -1.10
C ARG A 483 11.50 16.02 -1.97
N GLU A 484 10.99 14.99 -1.32
CA GLU A 484 10.07 14.01 -1.90
C GLU A 484 8.88 13.87 -0.97
N LEU A 485 7.67 13.92 -1.54
CA LEU A 485 6.45 13.54 -0.84
C LEU A 485 6.14 12.08 -1.15
N VAL A 486 6.06 11.26 -0.11
CA VAL A 486 5.75 9.84 -0.22
C VAL A 486 4.34 9.58 0.30
N VAL A 487 3.54 8.88 -0.50
CA VAL A 487 2.29 8.24 -0.08
C VAL A 487 2.57 6.74 0.03
N ARG A 488 2.66 6.25 1.26
CA ARG A 488 2.98 4.85 1.59
C ARG A 488 1.73 4.10 2.01
N TRP A 489 1.57 2.90 1.49
CA TRP A 489 0.54 1.95 1.88
C TRP A 489 1.12 0.56 2.09
N ILE A 490 0.55 -0.20 3.03
CA ILE A 490 1.00 -1.56 3.37
C ILE A 490 -0.19 -2.51 3.35
N SER A 491 -0.03 -3.67 2.72
CA SER A 491 -1.03 -4.76 2.71
C SER A 491 -0.36 -6.07 3.05
N THR A 492 -0.97 -6.85 3.94
CA THR A 492 -0.46 -8.17 4.35
C THR A 492 -1.41 -9.26 3.86
N VAL A 493 -0.92 -10.15 3.00
CA VAL A 493 -1.71 -11.25 2.44
C VAL A 493 -1.10 -12.56 2.90
N GLY A 494 -1.70 -13.15 3.94
CA GLY A 494 -1.21 -14.37 4.55
C GLY A 494 0.16 -14.16 5.19
N ASN A 495 1.21 -14.64 4.52
CA ASN A 495 2.58 -14.66 5.03
C ASN A 495 3.44 -13.47 4.59
N TYR A 496 3.12 -12.79 3.48
CA TYR A 496 3.90 -11.65 2.98
C TYR A 496 3.25 -10.31 3.33
N ASP A 497 4.10 -9.31 3.50
CA ASP A 497 3.75 -7.92 3.71
C ASP A 497 4.30 -7.08 2.55
N TYR A 498 3.42 -6.39 1.83
CA TYR A 498 3.76 -5.55 0.67
C TYR A 498 3.65 -4.07 1.01
N ILE A 499 4.67 -3.30 0.64
CA ILE A 499 4.77 -1.86 0.88
C ILE A 499 4.81 -1.16 -0.47
N PHE A 500 3.94 -0.18 -0.69
CA PHE A 500 3.90 0.59 -1.92
C PHE A 500 4.12 2.07 -1.63
N ASP A 501 5.16 2.64 -2.21
CA ASP A 501 5.47 4.07 -2.14
C ASP A 501 5.16 4.74 -3.48
N TRP A 502 4.25 5.71 -3.46
CA TRP A 502 4.10 6.69 -4.54
C TRP A 502 4.91 7.94 -4.16
N VAL A 503 5.96 8.22 -4.92
CA VAL A 503 6.97 9.23 -4.58
C VAL A 503 6.87 10.41 -5.54
N PHE A 504 6.35 11.54 -5.08
CA PHE A 504 6.31 12.78 -5.86
C PHE A 504 7.57 13.60 -5.59
N HIS A 505 8.31 13.92 -6.66
CA HIS A 505 9.49 14.77 -6.59
C HIS A 505 9.13 16.21 -6.97
N ASP A 506 9.78 17.18 -6.34
CA ASP A 506 9.60 18.62 -6.66
C ASP A 506 9.84 18.93 -8.14
N ASN A 507 10.69 18.16 -8.82
CA ASN A 507 11.07 18.39 -10.21
C ASN A 507 10.12 17.75 -11.25
N GLY A 508 8.97 17.24 -10.84
CA GLY A 508 7.98 16.65 -11.73
C GLY A 508 8.11 15.13 -11.91
N THR A 509 9.14 14.48 -11.34
CA THR A 509 9.26 13.02 -11.38
C THR A 509 8.23 12.37 -10.44
N ILE A 510 7.70 11.22 -10.84
CA ILE A 510 6.91 10.32 -9.99
C ILE A 510 7.65 8.97 -9.91
N GLY A 511 7.97 8.52 -8.71
CA GLY A 511 8.47 7.18 -8.42
C GLY A 511 7.38 6.26 -7.90
N ILE A 512 7.50 4.98 -8.22
CA ILE A 512 6.61 3.93 -7.75
C ILE A 512 7.50 2.78 -7.27
N ASP A 513 7.57 2.60 -5.96
CA ASP A 513 8.39 1.55 -5.36
C ASP A 513 7.49 0.48 -4.71
N ALA A 514 7.83 -0.79 -4.93
CA ALA A 514 7.18 -1.94 -4.30
C ALA A 514 8.19 -2.68 -3.42
N GLY A 515 7.94 -2.73 -2.12
CA GLY A 515 8.70 -3.46 -1.13
C GLY A 515 7.99 -4.76 -0.72
N ALA A 516 8.75 -5.83 -0.48
CA ALA A 516 8.25 -7.08 0.09
C ALA A 516 9.03 -7.44 1.36
N THR A 517 8.31 -7.82 2.41
CA THR A 517 8.82 -8.37 3.67
C THR A 517 7.82 -9.43 4.19
N GLY A 518 7.88 -9.79 5.46
CA GLY A 518 7.06 -10.84 6.06
C GLY A 518 7.81 -12.16 6.17
N ILE A 519 7.09 -13.28 6.06
CA ILE A 519 7.57 -14.62 6.32
C ILE A 519 7.54 -15.44 5.04
N GLU A 520 8.64 -16.11 4.73
CA GLU A 520 8.76 -16.95 3.54
C GLU A 520 7.74 -18.12 3.54
N ALA A 521 7.16 -18.46 2.39
CA ALA A 521 6.43 -19.72 2.26
C ALA A 521 7.43 -20.87 2.07
N VAL A 522 7.56 -21.73 3.09
CA VAL A 522 8.61 -22.75 3.13
C VAL A 522 8.14 -24.18 2.90
N LYS A 523 9.03 -24.99 2.33
CA LYS A 523 8.87 -26.43 2.11
C LYS A 523 9.56 -27.22 3.22
N GLY A 524 8.84 -28.19 3.80
CA GLY A 524 9.42 -29.15 4.73
C GLY A 524 10.26 -30.18 3.99
N VAL A 525 11.51 -30.41 4.42
CA VAL A 525 12.42 -31.36 3.76
C VAL A 525 13.18 -32.24 4.75
N LEU A 526 13.81 -33.31 4.25
CA LEU A 526 14.58 -34.23 5.10
C LEU A 526 15.96 -33.67 5.47
N ALA A 527 16.60 -32.93 4.56
CA ALA A 527 17.91 -32.37 4.78
C ALA A 527 17.91 -31.34 5.91
N LYS A 528 18.88 -31.46 6.81
CA LYS A 528 19.22 -30.44 7.79
C LYS A 528 20.34 -29.55 7.26
N THR A 529 21.26 -30.11 6.50
CA THR A 529 22.38 -29.38 5.91
C THR A 529 22.60 -29.80 4.48
N MET A 530 23.36 -29.01 3.72
CA MET A 530 23.77 -29.36 2.34
C MET A 530 24.68 -30.59 2.26
N HIS A 531 25.08 -31.18 3.40
CA HIS A 531 25.86 -32.42 3.47
C HIS A 531 24.98 -33.68 3.56
N ASP A 532 23.68 -33.53 3.78
CA ASP A 532 22.78 -34.67 3.88
C ASP A 532 22.48 -35.27 2.48
N PRO A 533 22.24 -36.59 2.38
CA PRO A 533 22.06 -37.26 1.09
C PRO A 533 20.91 -36.69 0.23
N SER A 534 19.81 -36.24 0.87
CA SER A 534 18.65 -35.68 0.18
C SER A 534 18.83 -34.23 -0.23
N ALA A 535 19.84 -33.51 0.30
CA ALA A 535 19.91 -32.05 0.16
C ALA A 535 19.86 -31.57 -1.28
N LYS A 536 20.55 -32.26 -2.20
CA LYS A 536 20.53 -31.91 -3.63
C LYS A 536 19.12 -32.00 -4.24
N GLU A 537 18.36 -33.02 -3.88
CA GLU A 537 16.99 -33.22 -4.36
C GLU A 537 16.04 -32.22 -3.67
N ASP A 538 16.13 -32.13 -2.34
CA ASP A 538 15.36 -31.21 -1.49
C ASP A 538 15.49 -29.75 -1.95
N THR A 539 16.67 -29.33 -2.41
CA THR A 539 16.94 -27.94 -2.87
C THR A 539 16.83 -27.76 -4.39
N SER A 540 16.16 -28.65 -5.12
CA SER A 540 16.04 -28.51 -6.59
C SER A 540 15.23 -27.27 -7.01
N TYR A 541 14.33 -26.81 -6.13
CA TYR A 541 13.38 -25.74 -6.38
C TYR A 541 13.48 -24.61 -5.35
N GLY A 542 14.54 -24.56 -4.54
CA GLY A 542 14.69 -23.56 -3.49
C GLY A 542 15.95 -23.74 -2.66
N THR A 543 16.26 -22.75 -1.83
CA THR A 543 17.44 -22.77 -0.96
C THR A 543 17.10 -23.42 0.37
N LEU A 544 17.97 -24.27 0.91
CA LEU A 544 17.89 -24.72 2.30
C LEU A 544 18.24 -23.55 3.23
N ILE A 545 17.23 -22.89 3.80
CA ILE A 545 17.38 -21.67 4.61
C ILE A 545 17.47 -21.94 6.11
N ASP A 546 17.02 -23.13 6.54
CA ASP A 546 17.15 -23.64 7.89
C ASP A 546 17.09 -25.18 7.89
N HIS A 547 17.38 -25.81 9.02
CA HIS A 547 17.27 -27.25 9.15
C HIS A 547 15.85 -27.70 8.79
N ASN A 548 15.72 -28.61 7.82
CA ASN A 548 14.44 -29.16 7.35
C ASN A 548 13.53 -28.16 6.62
N ILE A 549 14.03 -26.97 6.26
CA ILE A 549 13.22 -25.88 5.70
C ILE A 549 13.89 -25.32 4.44
N VAL A 550 13.18 -25.45 3.32
CA VAL A 550 13.57 -24.86 2.04
C VAL A 550 12.69 -23.64 1.73
N GLY A 551 13.31 -22.50 1.43
CA GLY A 551 12.63 -21.34 0.85
C GLY A 551 12.41 -21.59 -0.64
N THR A 552 11.19 -21.93 -1.02
CA THR A 552 10.85 -22.31 -2.40
C THR A 552 10.96 -21.11 -3.33
N THR A 553 11.67 -21.25 -4.44
CA THR A 553 11.88 -20.18 -5.43
C THR A 553 10.56 -19.76 -6.06
N HIS A 554 10.33 -18.46 -6.16
CA HIS A 554 9.13 -17.87 -6.71
C HIS A 554 9.43 -16.48 -7.29
N GLN A 555 8.41 -15.81 -7.84
CA GLN A 555 8.52 -14.41 -8.27
C GLN A 555 7.56 -13.53 -7.47
N HIS A 556 7.90 -12.26 -7.27
CA HIS A 556 6.91 -11.22 -6.96
C HIS A 556 6.79 -10.33 -8.18
N ILE A 557 5.62 -10.30 -8.83
CA ILE A 557 5.39 -9.54 -10.05
C ILE A 557 4.25 -8.56 -9.81
N TYR A 558 4.58 -7.28 -9.82
CA TYR A 558 3.67 -6.16 -9.63
C TYR A 558 3.33 -5.56 -10.98
N ASN A 559 2.08 -5.16 -11.17
CA ASN A 559 1.67 -4.37 -12.32
C ASN A 559 0.89 -3.13 -11.89
N PHE A 560 1.30 -1.97 -12.38
CA PHE A 560 0.69 -0.67 -12.10
C PHE A 560 -0.07 -0.17 -13.32
N ARG A 561 -1.32 0.24 -13.12
CA ARG A 561 -2.16 0.89 -14.13
C ARG A 561 -2.01 2.40 -14.01
N LEU A 562 -1.57 3.04 -15.08
CA LEU A 562 -1.19 4.45 -15.11
C LEU A 562 -1.88 5.13 -16.30
N ASP A 563 -3.05 5.70 -16.06
CA ASP A 563 -3.79 6.49 -17.04
C ASP A 563 -3.17 7.89 -17.13
N LEU A 564 -2.08 8.00 -17.89
CA LEU A 564 -1.32 9.22 -18.08
C LEU A 564 -1.98 10.12 -19.14
N ASP A 565 -2.30 11.36 -18.75
CA ASP A 565 -2.83 12.39 -19.66
C ASP A 565 -1.76 13.48 -19.82
N VAL A 566 -0.69 13.20 -20.57
CA VAL A 566 0.50 14.07 -20.64
C VAL A 566 0.14 15.41 -21.26
N ASP A 567 -0.02 16.43 -20.41
CA ASP A 567 -0.51 17.76 -20.78
C ASP A 567 -1.80 17.71 -21.62
N GLY A 568 -2.65 16.70 -21.40
CA GLY A 568 -3.88 16.48 -22.16
C GLY A 568 -4.09 15.02 -22.55
N LYS A 569 -5.34 14.73 -22.89
CA LYS A 569 -5.87 13.38 -23.18
C LYS A 569 -5.20 12.68 -24.37
N ASN A 570 -4.89 13.38 -25.46
CA ASN A 570 -4.41 12.72 -26.67
C ASN A 570 -2.89 12.64 -26.69
N ASN A 571 -2.36 11.42 -26.61
CA ASN A 571 -0.93 11.13 -26.56
C ASN A 571 -0.51 10.14 -27.66
N THR A 572 0.79 9.83 -27.69
CA THR A 572 1.41 8.88 -28.63
C THR A 572 2.62 8.26 -27.97
N LEU A 573 2.76 6.94 -28.06
CA LEU A 573 3.94 6.23 -27.57
C LEU A 573 5.11 6.37 -28.55
N VAL A 574 6.24 6.85 -28.06
CA VAL A 574 7.47 7.09 -28.83
C VAL A 574 8.64 6.31 -28.22
N ALA A 575 9.35 5.57 -29.06
CA ALA A 575 10.61 4.94 -28.73
C ALA A 575 11.78 5.83 -29.13
N MET A 576 12.82 5.84 -28.31
CA MET A 576 14.13 6.42 -28.59
C MET A 576 15.18 5.41 -28.16
N ASP A 577 15.81 4.74 -29.14
CA ASP A 577 16.82 3.72 -28.88
C ASP A 577 18.22 4.31 -29.13
N PRO A 578 19.05 4.54 -28.08
CA PRO A 578 20.42 4.99 -28.25
C PRO A 578 21.27 3.94 -28.98
N GLU A 579 21.98 4.36 -30.03
CA GLU A 579 22.72 3.46 -30.91
C GLU A 579 24.09 4.04 -31.32
N VAL A 580 25.00 3.15 -31.70
CA VAL A 580 26.31 3.52 -32.25
C VAL A 580 26.26 3.45 -33.78
N LYS A 581 26.47 4.58 -34.45
CA LYS A 581 26.55 4.66 -35.92
C LYS A 581 27.95 4.99 -36.44
N PRO A 582 28.34 4.50 -37.62
CA PRO A 582 29.55 4.95 -38.31
C PRO A 582 29.58 6.48 -38.45
N ASN A 583 30.76 7.08 -38.26
CA ASN A 583 30.93 8.51 -38.45
C ASN A 583 30.96 8.87 -39.94
N THR A 584 30.06 9.75 -40.36
CA THR A 584 29.98 10.28 -41.74
C THR A 584 30.39 11.74 -41.86
N ALA A 585 30.75 12.42 -40.76
CA ALA A 585 31.11 13.84 -40.72
C ALA A 585 32.62 14.11 -40.90
N GLY A 586 33.45 13.06 -41.02
CA GLY A 586 34.91 13.17 -41.08
C GLY A 586 35.58 13.37 -39.70
N GLY A 587 36.86 13.72 -39.69
CA GLY A 587 37.67 13.80 -38.46
C GLY A 587 38.17 12.45 -37.94
N PRO A 588 38.82 12.40 -36.76
CA PRO A 588 39.54 11.21 -36.29
C PRO A 588 38.64 10.10 -35.70
N ARG A 589 37.36 10.38 -35.45
CA ARG A 589 36.43 9.41 -34.84
C ARG A 589 35.90 8.44 -35.88
N THR A 590 35.80 7.16 -35.51
CA THR A 590 35.21 6.12 -36.37
C THR A 590 33.69 5.97 -36.19
N SER A 591 33.15 6.42 -35.05
CA SER A 591 31.72 6.27 -34.71
C SER A 591 31.14 7.45 -33.93
N THR A 592 29.81 7.49 -33.88
CA THR A 592 28.96 8.48 -33.21
C THR A 592 27.90 7.78 -32.35
N MET A 593 27.41 8.47 -31.33
CA MET A 593 26.22 8.05 -30.57
C MET A 593 25.03 8.80 -31.16
N GLN A 594 24.01 8.08 -31.61
CA GLN A 594 22.79 8.62 -32.19
C GLN A 594 21.57 7.98 -31.53
N VAL A 595 20.37 8.43 -31.89
CA VAL A 595 19.11 7.87 -31.39
C VAL A 595 18.27 7.44 -32.58
N ASN A 596 17.80 6.21 -32.57
CA ASN A 596 16.74 5.74 -33.46
C ASN A 596 15.39 6.09 -32.82
N GLN A 597 14.71 7.10 -33.34
CA GLN A 597 13.40 7.54 -32.84
C GLN A 597 12.28 7.08 -33.78
N TYR A 598 11.24 6.46 -33.22
CA TYR A 598 10.07 6.00 -33.98
C TYR A 598 8.83 5.91 -33.08
N THR A 599 7.65 6.04 -33.69
CA THR A 599 6.36 5.84 -33.02
C THR A 599 6.06 4.36 -32.86
N ILE A 600 5.49 3.99 -31.71
CA ILE A 600 4.82 2.71 -31.50
C ILE A 600 3.32 2.98 -31.59
N ASP A 601 2.71 2.52 -32.67
CA ASP A 601 1.41 3.00 -33.17
C ASP A 601 0.21 2.14 -32.79
N SER A 602 0.43 1.02 -32.08
CA SER A 602 -0.57 -0.03 -31.84
C SER A 602 -0.28 -0.81 -30.55
N GLU A 603 -1.33 -1.33 -29.92
CA GLU A 603 -1.28 -1.99 -28.60
C GLU A 603 -0.38 -3.24 -28.59
N GLN A 604 -0.43 -4.08 -29.64
CA GLN A 604 0.40 -5.29 -29.71
C GLN A 604 1.88 -4.96 -29.84
N LYS A 605 2.23 -3.86 -30.51
CA LYS A 605 3.63 -3.38 -30.56
C LYS A 605 4.04 -2.71 -29.24
N ALA A 606 3.11 -2.10 -28.53
CA ALA A 606 3.36 -1.47 -27.23
C ALA A 606 3.61 -2.51 -26.13
N ALA A 607 2.95 -3.66 -26.18
CA ALA A 607 3.19 -4.81 -25.33
C ALA A 607 4.60 -5.38 -25.58
N GLN A 608 5.58 -4.97 -24.77
CA GLN A 608 7.00 -5.27 -25.02
C GLN A 608 7.84 -5.52 -23.76
N LYS A 609 8.95 -6.22 -23.95
CA LYS A 609 10.05 -6.25 -22.97
C LYS A 609 10.65 -4.85 -22.86
N PHE A 610 11.09 -4.47 -21.66
CA PHE A 610 11.79 -3.21 -21.43
C PHE A 610 13.30 -3.44 -21.32
N ASP A 611 14.07 -2.75 -22.16
CA ASP A 611 15.53 -2.62 -22.03
C ASP A 611 15.84 -1.29 -21.33
N PRO A 612 16.45 -1.29 -20.13
CA PRO A 612 16.78 -0.07 -19.39
C PRO A 612 17.82 0.83 -20.10
N GLY A 613 18.48 0.35 -21.16
CA GLY A 613 19.32 1.18 -22.04
C GLY A 613 18.54 2.03 -23.06
N THR A 614 17.24 1.78 -23.22
CA THR A 614 16.36 2.48 -24.17
C THR A 614 15.46 3.50 -23.48
N ILE A 615 14.80 4.35 -24.26
CA ILE A 615 13.86 5.36 -23.77
C ILE A 615 12.49 5.10 -24.39
N ARG A 616 11.45 5.13 -23.56
CA ARG A 616 10.04 5.06 -23.96
C ARG A 616 9.34 6.29 -23.41
N LEU A 617 8.67 7.03 -24.28
CA LEU A 617 7.99 8.28 -23.95
C LEU A 617 6.50 8.16 -24.28
N LEU A 618 5.64 8.59 -23.37
CA LEU A 618 4.28 8.98 -23.75
C LEU A 618 4.33 10.48 -24.04
N SER A 619 4.07 10.85 -25.29
CA SER A 619 4.25 12.20 -25.82
C SER A 619 2.93 12.80 -26.26
N ASN A 620 2.69 14.06 -25.91
CA ASN A 620 1.64 14.85 -26.53
C ASN A 620 2.21 15.58 -27.75
N THR A 621 1.86 15.10 -28.93
CA THR A 621 2.39 15.62 -30.20
C THR A 621 1.70 16.91 -30.66
N SER A 622 0.67 17.37 -29.94
CA SER A 622 -0.04 18.63 -30.19
C SER A 622 0.48 19.81 -29.35
N LYS A 623 1.35 19.53 -28.37
CA LYS A 623 1.94 20.52 -27.47
C LYS A 623 3.45 20.35 -27.42
N GLU A 624 4.15 21.48 -27.46
CA GLU A 624 5.61 21.50 -27.47
C GLU A 624 6.13 22.37 -26.33
N ASN A 625 7.33 22.06 -25.85
CA ASN A 625 8.08 23.00 -25.04
C ASN A 625 8.66 24.13 -25.88
N ARG A 626 9.31 25.10 -25.23
CA ARG A 626 9.92 26.28 -25.86
C ARG A 626 10.91 25.96 -26.99
N MET A 627 11.46 24.75 -27.05
CA MET A 627 12.42 24.33 -28.08
C MET A 627 11.75 23.60 -29.25
N GLY A 628 10.43 23.44 -29.25
CA GLY A 628 9.69 22.69 -30.27
C GLY A 628 9.75 21.17 -30.08
N ASN A 629 10.11 20.67 -28.89
CA ASN A 629 10.03 19.24 -28.61
C ASN A 629 8.65 18.90 -28.05
N PRO A 630 8.01 17.79 -28.45
CA PRO A 630 6.76 17.33 -27.85
C PRO A 630 6.89 17.16 -26.34
N VAL A 631 5.93 17.71 -25.58
CA VAL A 631 5.90 17.53 -24.13
C VAL A 631 5.62 16.06 -23.82
N SER A 632 6.46 15.46 -22.97
CA SER A 632 6.45 14.00 -22.78
C SER A 632 6.72 13.61 -21.33
N TYR A 633 6.32 12.39 -20.96
CA TYR A 633 6.85 11.68 -19.81
C TYR A 633 7.60 10.43 -20.26
N GLN A 634 8.81 10.23 -19.75
CA GLN A 634 9.58 9.00 -19.89
C GLN A 634 9.03 7.94 -18.92
N ILE A 635 8.74 6.76 -19.46
CA ILE A 635 8.25 5.60 -18.72
C ILE A 635 9.43 4.66 -18.48
N ILE A 636 9.67 4.31 -17.22
CA ILE A 636 10.76 3.41 -16.81
C ILE A 636 10.17 2.29 -15.93
N PRO A 637 9.75 1.16 -16.54
CA PRO A 637 9.21 0.02 -15.82
C PRO A 637 10.16 -0.60 -14.80
N TYR A 638 11.48 -0.53 -15.05
CA TYR A 638 12.51 -1.07 -14.18
C TYR A 638 13.63 -0.06 -13.97
N ALA A 639 13.65 0.58 -12.81
CA ALA A 639 14.65 1.55 -12.37
C ALA A 639 15.66 0.95 -11.35
N GLY A 640 15.54 -0.34 -11.06
CA GLY A 640 16.40 -1.09 -10.13
C GLY A 640 15.60 -1.94 -9.15
N GLY A 641 16.30 -2.74 -8.38
CA GLY A 641 15.75 -3.52 -7.27
C GLY A 641 16.85 -4.18 -6.45
N THR A 642 16.50 -4.65 -5.25
CA THR A 642 17.47 -5.25 -4.30
C THR A 642 17.53 -6.78 -4.39
N HIS A 643 16.49 -7.40 -4.95
CA HIS A 643 16.49 -8.79 -5.40
C HIS A 643 16.78 -8.93 -6.91
N PRO A 644 17.14 -10.13 -7.41
CA PRO A 644 17.29 -10.38 -8.84
C PRO A 644 16.02 -10.00 -9.62
N ALA A 645 16.17 -9.22 -10.68
CA ALA A 645 15.04 -8.75 -11.48
C ALA A 645 14.32 -9.90 -12.21
N ALA A 646 12.99 -9.84 -12.23
CA ALA A 646 12.18 -10.66 -13.12
C ALA A 646 12.29 -10.12 -14.56
N THR A 647 13.07 -10.80 -15.41
CA THR A 647 13.17 -10.44 -16.85
C THR A 647 11.95 -10.87 -17.68
N GLY A 648 10.95 -11.44 -17.03
CA GLY A 648 9.76 -12.08 -17.59
C GLY A 648 9.23 -13.16 -16.65
N ALA A 649 8.23 -13.90 -17.12
CA ALA A 649 7.71 -15.05 -16.40
C ALA A 649 8.72 -16.22 -16.42
N LYS A 650 9.00 -16.83 -15.28
CA LYS A 650 9.80 -18.06 -15.16
C LYS A 650 8.97 -19.32 -15.38
N PHE A 651 8.12 -19.28 -16.40
CA PHE A 651 7.23 -20.37 -16.79
C PHE A 651 7.38 -20.66 -18.28
N ALA A 652 7.25 -21.92 -18.65
CA ALA A 652 7.20 -22.29 -20.07
C ALA A 652 5.92 -21.71 -20.70
N PRO A 653 5.93 -21.33 -21.99
CA PRO A 653 4.77 -20.73 -22.63
C PRO A 653 3.53 -21.62 -22.70
N ASP A 654 3.65 -22.93 -22.44
CA ASP A 654 2.56 -23.92 -22.40
C ASP A 654 1.99 -24.14 -20.99
N GLU A 655 2.47 -23.41 -19.98
CA GLU A 655 1.92 -23.42 -18.63
C GLU A 655 0.61 -22.64 -18.55
N TRP A 656 -0.38 -23.18 -17.83
CA TRP A 656 -1.69 -22.53 -17.71
C TRP A 656 -1.63 -21.15 -17.06
N ILE A 657 -0.74 -20.95 -16.09
CA ILE A 657 -0.52 -19.63 -15.49
C ILE A 657 -0.01 -18.62 -16.52
N TYR A 658 0.90 -19.03 -17.41
CA TYR A 658 1.43 -18.18 -18.48
C TYR A 658 0.32 -17.80 -19.46
N HIS A 659 -0.58 -18.73 -19.80
CA HIS A 659 -1.73 -18.48 -20.67
C HIS A 659 -2.82 -17.60 -20.04
N ARG A 660 -2.95 -17.61 -18.72
CA ARG A 660 -3.97 -16.82 -18.00
C ARG A 660 -3.53 -15.38 -17.77
N LEU A 661 -2.22 -15.11 -17.72
CA LEU A 661 -1.68 -13.88 -17.15
C LEU A 661 -0.54 -13.32 -18.02
N SER A 662 -0.88 -12.82 -19.21
CA SER A 662 0.09 -12.32 -20.18
C SER A 662 0.95 -11.18 -19.63
N PHE A 663 0.42 -10.40 -18.67
CA PHE A 663 1.10 -9.26 -18.08
C PHE A 663 2.44 -9.60 -17.42
N MET A 664 2.60 -10.86 -16.97
CA MET A 664 3.81 -11.33 -16.27
C MET A 664 5.06 -11.29 -17.14
N ASP A 665 4.90 -11.41 -18.47
CA ASP A 665 6.03 -11.61 -19.36
C ASP A 665 6.41 -10.35 -20.17
N LYS A 666 5.77 -9.20 -19.95
CA LYS A 666 6.17 -7.95 -20.61
C LYS A 666 6.07 -6.78 -19.64
N GLN A 667 7.15 -6.01 -19.55
CA GLN A 667 7.33 -4.94 -18.57
C GLN A 667 6.59 -3.65 -18.95
N LEU A 668 6.32 -3.43 -20.24
CA LEU A 668 5.56 -2.28 -20.71
C LEU A 668 4.38 -2.74 -21.55
N TRP A 669 3.21 -2.19 -21.24
CA TRP A 669 2.02 -2.23 -22.08
C TRP A 669 1.46 -0.83 -22.21
N VAL A 670 0.81 -0.55 -23.34
CA VAL A 670 -0.03 0.64 -23.51
C VAL A 670 -1.28 0.20 -24.25
N THR A 671 -2.44 0.53 -23.67
CA THR A 671 -3.76 0.21 -24.23
C THR A 671 -4.58 1.48 -24.40
N ARG A 672 -5.64 1.44 -25.19
CA ARG A 672 -6.63 2.53 -25.23
C ARG A 672 -7.32 2.65 -23.86
N TYR A 673 -7.68 3.87 -23.48
CA TYR A 673 -8.48 4.10 -22.29
C TYR A 673 -9.88 3.52 -22.46
N HIS A 674 -10.21 2.58 -21.57
CA HIS A 674 -11.55 2.14 -21.28
C HIS A 674 -11.79 2.14 -19.76
N PRO A 675 -12.94 2.68 -19.28
CA PRO A 675 -13.21 2.78 -17.84
C PRO A 675 -13.33 1.40 -17.16
N THR A 676 -13.69 0.36 -17.90
CA THR A 676 -13.88 -1.00 -17.39
C THR A 676 -12.62 -1.87 -17.43
N GLU A 677 -11.53 -1.39 -18.04
CA GLU A 677 -10.25 -2.11 -18.17
C GLU A 677 -9.30 -1.65 -17.07
N ARG A 678 -9.33 -2.37 -15.94
CA ARG A 678 -8.67 -1.93 -14.69
C ARG A 678 -7.62 -2.87 -14.15
N TYR A 679 -7.72 -4.15 -14.46
CA TYR A 679 -6.93 -5.19 -13.80
C TYR A 679 -6.11 -5.98 -14.83
N PRO A 680 -4.78 -6.08 -14.68
CA PRO A 680 -3.91 -6.77 -15.62
C PRO A 680 -4.16 -8.28 -15.66
N GLU A 681 -4.69 -8.86 -14.59
CA GLU A 681 -5.13 -10.26 -14.47
C GLU A 681 -6.60 -10.48 -14.88
N GLY A 682 -7.34 -9.40 -15.20
CA GLY A 682 -8.77 -9.43 -15.48
C GLY A 682 -9.65 -9.28 -14.23
N LYS A 683 -10.95 -9.06 -14.44
CA LYS A 683 -11.91 -8.75 -13.35
C LYS A 683 -12.15 -9.94 -12.41
N TYR A 684 -12.24 -11.16 -12.95
CA TYR A 684 -12.52 -12.39 -12.19
C TYR A 684 -11.43 -13.44 -12.45
N PRO A 685 -10.24 -13.30 -11.85
CA PRO A 685 -9.10 -14.11 -12.22
C PRO A 685 -9.09 -15.48 -11.52
N ASN A 686 -9.84 -15.65 -10.42
CA ASN A 686 -9.99 -16.92 -9.73
C ASN A 686 -10.50 -17.99 -10.71
N ARG A 687 -9.71 -19.05 -10.89
CA ARG A 687 -9.96 -20.16 -11.84
C ARG A 687 -10.23 -19.72 -13.29
N SER A 688 -9.74 -18.57 -13.72
CA SER A 688 -9.84 -18.13 -15.12
C SER A 688 -9.22 -19.17 -16.06
N ALA A 689 -9.90 -19.47 -17.18
CA ALA A 689 -9.43 -20.45 -18.15
C ALA A 689 -8.60 -19.83 -19.30
N HIS A 690 -8.60 -18.50 -19.39
CA HIS A 690 -7.91 -17.70 -20.39
C HIS A 690 -7.66 -16.31 -19.80
N ASP A 691 -6.75 -15.57 -20.42
CA ASP A 691 -6.49 -14.17 -20.09
C ASP A 691 -7.72 -13.30 -20.41
N THR A 692 -8.18 -12.56 -19.39
CA THR A 692 -9.26 -11.56 -19.48
C THR A 692 -8.80 -10.18 -19.02
N GLY A 693 -7.49 -10.03 -18.82
CA GLY A 693 -6.80 -8.80 -18.45
C GLY A 693 -6.02 -8.25 -19.64
N LEU A 694 -4.74 -7.92 -19.46
CA LEU A 694 -3.95 -7.24 -20.48
C LEU A 694 -3.81 -8.01 -21.80
N GLY A 695 -3.82 -9.34 -21.76
CA GLY A 695 -3.84 -10.14 -22.99
C GLY A 695 -5.14 -9.98 -23.78
N GLN A 696 -6.26 -9.70 -23.11
CA GLN A 696 -7.53 -9.39 -23.75
C GLN A 696 -7.61 -7.92 -24.19
N TYR A 697 -7.21 -6.98 -23.32
CA TYR A 697 -7.33 -5.54 -23.61
C TYR A 697 -6.52 -5.14 -24.86
N ALA A 698 -5.28 -5.64 -24.98
CA ALA A 698 -4.43 -5.35 -26.15
C ALA A 698 -4.73 -6.21 -27.39
N LYS A 699 -5.76 -7.07 -27.34
CA LYS A 699 -6.00 -8.09 -28.38
C LYS A 699 -6.50 -7.48 -29.69
N ASP A 700 -7.31 -6.42 -29.59
CA ASP A 700 -7.94 -5.76 -30.74
C ASP A 700 -6.94 -4.87 -31.51
N ASP A 701 -5.73 -4.69 -30.98
CA ASP A 701 -4.60 -4.00 -31.60
C ASP A 701 -4.96 -2.58 -32.05
N GLU A 702 -5.66 -1.86 -31.18
CA GLU A 702 -6.13 -0.52 -31.48
C GLU A 702 -4.95 0.46 -31.68
N SER A 703 -5.21 1.57 -32.38
CA SER A 703 -4.17 2.55 -32.66
C SER A 703 -3.87 3.44 -31.45
N LEU A 704 -2.58 3.61 -31.13
CA LEU A 704 -2.08 4.46 -30.04
C LEU A 704 -1.55 5.83 -30.52
N THR A 705 -1.88 6.25 -31.74
CA THR A 705 -1.43 7.53 -32.30
C THR A 705 -2.52 8.59 -32.20
N ASN A 706 -2.42 9.51 -31.24
CA ASN A 706 -3.34 10.65 -31.21
C ASN A 706 -4.44 10.56 -30.15
N TYR A 707 -4.21 9.83 -29.06
CA TYR A 707 -5.26 9.01 -28.46
C TYR A 707 -5.14 8.96 -26.93
N ASP A 708 -6.26 8.73 -26.22
CA ASP A 708 -6.31 8.56 -24.77
C ASP A 708 -5.85 7.17 -24.35
N ASP A 709 -4.65 7.07 -23.79
CA ASP A 709 -3.93 5.81 -23.64
C ASP A 709 -3.55 5.55 -22.18
N VAL A 710 -3.62 4.29 -21.76
CA VAL A 710 -3.26 3.84 -20.41
C VAL A 710 -1.96 3.06 -20.48
N VAL A 711 -0.98 3.48 -19.70
CA VAL A 711 0.30 2.80 -19.53
C VAL A 711 0.16 1.75 -18.43
N TRP A 712 0.73 0.57 -18.65
CA TRP A 712 0.85 -0.45 -17.62
C TRP A 712 2.31 -0.86 -17.46
N ILE A 713 2.80 -0.75 -16.23
CA ILE A 713 4.18 -1.12 -15.87
C ILE A 713 4.13 -2.45 -15.14
N THR A 714 4.73 -3.49 -15.70
CA THR A 714 5.06 -4.72 -14.95
C THR A 714 6.51 -4.65 -14.48
N THR A 715 6.73 -4.80 -13.18
CA THR A 715 8.04 -4.91 -12.56
C THR A 715 8.03 -6.03 -11.51
N GLY A 716 9.18 -6.57 -11.15
CA GLY A 716 9.19 -7.68 -10.20
C GLY A 716 10.56 -8.30 -9.98
N THR A 717 10.56 -9.31 -9.11
CA THR A 717 11.75 -10.02 -8.64
C THR A 717 11.63 -11.52 -8.91
N THR A 718 12.77 -12.18 -9.10
CA THR A 718 12.89 -13.64 -8.94
C THR A 718 13.56 -13.87 -7.59
N HIS A 719 12.78 -14.36 -6.62
CA HIS A 719 13.23 -14.55 -5.26
C HIS A 719 13.80 -15.96 -5.12
N VAL A 720 15.13 -16.03 -5.08
CA VAL A 720 15.88 -17.20 -4.63
C VAL A 720 16.28 -16.93 -3.20
N ALA A 721 15.63 -17.61 -2.26
CA ALA A 721 15.76 -17.33 -0.84
C ALA A 721 17.19 -17.55 -0.30
N ARG A 722 17.48 -16.97 0.86
CA ARG A 722 18.73 -17.16 1.62
C ARG A 722 18.47 -17.22 3.12
N ALA A 723 19.44 -17.74 3.89
CA ALA A 723 19.28 -17.92 5.33
C ALA A 723 19.02 -16.61 6.09
N GLU A 724 19.53 -15.48 5.62
CA GLU A 724 19.31 -14.17 6.24
C GLU A 724 17.87 -13.65 6.12
N GLU A 725 17.01 -14.32 5.35
CA GLU A 725 15.60 -14.02 5.19
C GLU A 725 14.70 -14.85 6.13
N TRP A 726 15.30 -15.65 7.04
CA TRP A 726 14.58 -16.53 7.96
C TRP A 726 14.91 -16.21 9.43
N PRO A 727 13.91 -16.13 10.35
CA PRO A 727 12.50 -16.47 10.17
C PRO A 727 11.59 -15.33 9.67
N ILE A 728 12.16 -14.17 9.37
CA ILE A 728 11.46 -13.01 8.82
C ILE A 728 12.38 -12.30 7.83
N MET A 729 11.83 -11.87 6.70
CA MET A 729 12.60 -11.34 5.59
C MET A 729 12.91 -9.85 5.79
N PRO A 730 14.17 -9.42 5.66
CA PRO A 730 14.48 -8.01 5.45
C PRO A 730 13.69 -7.46 4.24
N THR A 731 13.25 -6.21 4.29
CA THR A 731 12.47 -5.62 3.19
C THR A 731 13.32 -5.49 1.92
N GLU A 732 12.84 -6.05 0.83
CA GLU A 732 13.46 -6.01 -0.50
C GLU A 732 12.59 -5.16 -1.44
N TRP A 733 13.20 -4.33 -2.29
CA TRP A 733 12.51 -3.30 -3.08
C TRP A 733 12.68 -3.50 -4.59
N ALA A 734 11.66 -3.10 -5.35
CA ALA A 734 11.69 -2.89 -6.80
C ALA A 734 11.22 -1.48 -7.13
N HIS A 735 11.88 -0.83 -8.09
CA HIS A 735 11.67 0.59 -8.40
C HIS A 735 11.19 0.78 -9.85
N ALA A 736 10.20 1.65 -10.04
CA ALA A 736 9.76 2.18 -11.33
C ALA A 736 9.69 3.71 -11.29
N LEU A 737 9.82 4.36 -12.45
CA LEU A 737 9.86 5.83 -12.54
C LEU A 737 9.07 6.36 -13.74
N LEU A 738 8.45 7.51 -13.54
CA LEU A 738 7.91 8.39 -14.57
C LEU A 738 8.63 9.74 -14.49
N LYS A 739 9.28 10.17 -15.57
CA LYS A 739 10.08 11.40 -15.56
C LYS A 739 9.61 12.39 -16.61
N PRO A 740 9.48 13.68 -16.30
CA PRO A 740 9.19 14.69 -17.31
C PRO A 740 10.33 14.72 -18.33
N TRP A 741 10.01 14.57 -19.61
CA TRP A 741 10.96 14.59 -20.71
C TRP A 741 10.56 15.69 -21.69
N ASN A 742 11.27 16.81 -21.66
CA ASN A 742 10.87 18.01 -22.38
C ASN A 742 9.44 18.47 -22.04
N PHE A 743 8.86 18.04 -20.92
CA PHE A 743 7.57 18.53 -20.45
C PHE A 743 7.67 20.01 -20.07
N PHE A 744 8.80 20.39 -19.48
CA PHE A 744 9.14 21.75 -19.07
C PHE A 744 10.15 22.40 -20.04
N ASP A 745 10.41 23.69 -19.82
CA ASP A 745 11.30 24.52 -20.63
C ASP A 745 12.74 24.65 -20.11
N GLU A 746 12.95 24.32 -18.83
CA GLU A 746 14.20 24.42 -18.09
C GLU A 746 14.12 23.57 -16.81
N THR A 747 15.15 23.58 -15.98
CA THR A 747 15.14 22.89 -14.68
C THR A 747 13.95 23.36 -13.83
N PRO A 748 12.97 22.49 -13.48
CA PRO A 748 11.70 22.92 -12.87
C PRO A 748 11.85 23.51 -11.46
N THR A 749 12.94 23.20 -10.78
CA THR A 749 13.22 23.57 -9.38
C THR A 749 14.06 24.84 -9.22
N LEU A 750 14.30 25.61 -10.29
CA LEU A 750 15.01 26.90 -10.20
C LEU A 750 14.18 28.01 -9.52
N GLY A 751 12.86 27.80 -9.41
CA GLY A 751 11.91 28.78 -8.91
C GLY A 751 11.45 29.80 -9.97
N GLU A 752 10.51 30.66 -9.57
CA GLU A 752 9.96 31.67 -10.48
C GLU A 752 10.99 32.73 -10.87
N LYS A 753 10.92 33.21 -12.12
CA LYS A 753 11.71 34.35 -12.56
C LYS A 753 11.30 35.60 -11.77
N LYS A 754 12.30 36.32 -11.24
CA LYS A 754 12.08 37.60 -10.56
C LYS A 754 11.45 38.60 -11.55
N LYS A 755 10.38 39.28 -11.10
CA LYS A 755 9.72 40.35 -11.84
C LYS A 755 10.55 41.64 -11.88
#